data_AF-A0A6U3XGN8-F1
#
_entry.id   AF-A0A6U3XGN8-F1
#
_cell.length_a   1.000
_cell.length_b   1.000
_cell.length_c   1.000
_cell.angle_alpha   90.00
_cell.angle_beta   90.00
_cell.angle_gamma   90.00
#
_symmetry.space_group_name_H-M   'P 1'
#
loop_
_entity.id
_entity.type
_entity.pdbx_description
1 polymer ?
#
loop_
_entity_poly.entity_id
_entity_poly.type
_entity_poly.pdbx_seq_one_letter_code
_entity_poly.pdbx_strand_id
1 'polypeptide(L)'
;EEEEEEEEEEEEEEEEVVKESAKKKKYSRDGENPTPWFVASLAKRKKSEPKGKHTEQQQHGKKLPHDVGTWENNFYSARDFSVKNYTYTKPVSLEFPEYMYLSNNYFEKGWGFKTHRRLKNVIVVMDFVPSKSAIREIADVGKAFTSAQEKTLKNAFSLSATGNAGDISPDQLEEVLKAVDVDVDGEEGQMFLATMRREGKLTFDRLKQMLTQRRYYRVQAGRYYVALSLVEAECMRAALHSQYGLPLVPNRDTTVALRTGQTLIDASMDYEPAQTYQDSTAKCCYRFLDCEVNYSKNDLSFLLRALQKNDCERRSNFFIEVRSNRRRKQVDPSTTALSKVFVTADEHHMLQFRIATGRITAVLKNRGLYARDAFAAFDHDHDGLINLPELRRGLEWLGLKLDPTLLRQFMKEIDKDNDGYINLEEFKKAVGWDEGSENIGALAVAPPVMPLPPIPREGDKKQVVKIPEAVLAGIKIKLKKVTKFSQVWKSQGSMSRYKGSVWAPVIHSGAFKQNRAVVYLGYYAGHGFDNPNRDSKERVTMEITDTTANWVGGSTWLPHVLDRFMPRPARFRLIWSITSGSNPFYAWEPVPPSDNFVAMGHIGTTTDKEPDVKLMRCICKHWVKESTLVKSIWDDSGSGGREASIWIFNPMHLIGFVPGHDPPRQKTFELKSQRFFLREFSDIKTDGVVPASSRNRR
;
A
#
# COMPACT_ATOMS: atom_id res chain seq x y z
N GLU A 1 0.74 34.85 33.29
CA GLU A 1 -0.21 34.94 34.42
C GLU A 1 -1.60 34.52 33.95
N GLU A 2 -2.49 35.35 33.41
CA GLU A 2 -3.83 34.86 32.98
C GLU A 2 -3.78 33.78 31.87
N GLU A 3 -2.92 33.92 30.84
CA GLU A 3 -2.76 32.88 29.80
C GLU A 3 -2.03 31.62 30.30
N GLU A 4 -1.21 31.74 31.35
CA GLU A 4 -0.53 30.58 31.96
C GLU A 4 -1.47 29.84 32.93
N GLU A 5 -2.39 30.56 33.59
CA GLU A 5 -3.45 29.96 34.42
C GLU A 5 -4.49 29.23 33.54
N GLU A 6 -4.83 29.75 32.35
CA GLU A 6 -5.70 29.05 31.39
C GLU A 6 -5.02 27.79 30.80
N GLU A 7 -3.72 27.84 30.48
CA GLU A 7 -2.97 26.65 30.03
C GLU A 7 -2.81 25.61 31.15
N GLU A 8 -2.61 26.03 32.41
CA GLU A 8 -2.57 25.11 33.57
C GLU A 8 -3.95 24.52 33.88
N GLU A 9 -5.05 25.28 33.76
CA GLU A 9 -6.42 24.75 33.91
C GLU A 9 -6.78 23.78 32.77
N GLU A 10 -6.39 24.07 31.52
CA GLU A 10 -6.57 23.14 30.38
C GLU A 10 -5.70 21.88 30.54
N GLU A 11 -4.45 21.99 30.99
CA GLU A 11 -3.61 20.83 31.30
C GLU A 11 -4.13 20.02 32.49
N GLU A 12 -4.69 20.66 33.52
CA GLU A 12 -5.34 19.98 34.65
C GLU A 12 -6.65 19.29 34.24
N GLU A 13 -7.49 19.91 33.39
CA GLU A 13 -8.68 19.28 32.82
C GLU A 13 -8.31 18.11 31.89
N GLU A 14 -7.29 18.26 31.05
CA GLU A 14 -6.78 17.16 30.20
C GLU A 14 -6.16 16.03 31.05
N GLU A 15 -5.44 16.33 32.12
CA GLU A 15 -4.92 15.34 33.06
C GLU A 15 -6.04 14.64 33.87
N GLU A 16 -7.11 15.36 34.26
CA GLU A 16 -8.28 14.78 34.93
C GLU A 16 -9.04 13.81 34.01
N VAL A 17 -9.20 14.14 32.72
CA VAL A 17 -9.83 13.25 31.71
C VAL A 17 -9.01 11.98 31.50
N VAL A 18 -7.67 12.07 31.57
CA VAL A 18 -6.76 10.91 31.41
C VAL A 18 -6.68 10.03 32.68
N LYS A 19 -7.03 10.55 33.86
CA LYS A 19 -6.96 9.85 35.16
C LYS A 19 -8.32 9.39 35.72
N GLU A 20 -9.33 9.11 34.91
CA GLU A 20 -10.52 8.38 35.39
C GLU A 20 -10.18 6.89 35.64
N SER A 21 -9.43 6.62 36.71
CA SER A 21 -9.17 5.26 37.18
C SER A 21 -10.53 4.58 37.43
N ALA A 22 -10.80 3.51 36.67
CA ALA A 22 -12.09 2.82 36.68
C ALA A 22 -12.56 2.55 38.12
N LYS A 23 -13.65 3.22 38.53
CA LYS A 23 -14.25 3.09 39.87
C LYS A 23 -14.32 1.60 40.24
N LYS A 24 -13.72 1.23 41.39
CA LYS A 24 -13.64 -0.18 41.83
C LYS A 24 -15.05 -0.76 42.02
N LYS A 25 -15.55 -1.51 41.05
CA LYS A 25 -16.82 -2.24 41.13
C LYS A 25 -16.68 -3.45 42.07
N LYS A 26 -17.70 -3.72 42.91
CA LYS A 26 -17.78 -4.93 43.74
C LYS A 26 -18.30 -6.09 42.89
N TYR A 27 -17.39 -6.99 42.48
CA TYR A 27 -17.73 -8.15 41.66
C TYR A 27 -18.14 -9.35 42.51
N SER A 28 -19.25 -10.01 42.16
CA SER A 28 -19.65 -11.30 42.77
C SER A 28 -19.14 -12.48 41.92
N ARG A 29 -18.94 -13.64 42.55
CA ARG A 29 -18.65 -14.93 41.88
C ARG A 29 -19.73 -16.00 42.11
N ASP A 30 -20.83 -15.64 42.78
CA ASP A 30 -21.92 -16.55 43.10
C ASP A 30 -22.58 -17.09 41.82
N GLY A 31 -22.85 -18.39 41.74
CA GLY A 31 -23.50 -19.01 40.59
C GLY A 31 -22.65 -19.14 39.32
N GLU A 32 -21.33 -18.92 39.37
CA GLU A 32 -20.42 -19.09 38.21
C GLU A 32 -20.13 -20.56 37.84
N ASN A 33 -20.61 -21.52 38.65
CA ASN A 33 -20.39 -22.94 38.42
C ASN A 33 -21.07 -23.40 37.12
N PRO A 34 -20.39 -24.17 36.25
CA PRO A 34 -20.98 -24.66 35.02
C PRO A 34 -22.19 -25.56 35.29
N THR A 35 -23.30 -25.27 34.61
CA THR A 35 -24.49 -26.11 34.58
C THR A 35 -24.40 -27.06 33.38
N PRO A 36 -24.39 -28.37 33.58
CA PRO A 36 -24.28 -29.33 32.49
C PRO A 36 -25.53 -29.36 31.63
N TRP A 37 -25.36 -29.60 30.33
CA TRP A 37 -26.46 -29.78 29.38
C TRP A 37 -26.14 -30.88 28.36
N PHE A 38 -27.17 -31.49 27.80
CA PHE A 38 -27.03 -32.62 26.89
C PHE A 38 -26.82 -32.17 25.44
N VAL A 39 -25.79 -32.68 24.76
CA VAL A 39 -25.52 -32.42 23.32
C VAL A 39 -26.74 -32.77 22.44
N ALA A 40 -27.47 -33.82 22.82
CA ALA A 40 -28.72 -34.23 22.20
C ALA A 40 -29.81 -33.12 22.16
N SER A 41 -29.73 -32.10 23.01
CA SER A 41 -30.66 -30.96 23.00
C SER A 41 -30.52 -30.09 21.74
N LEU A 42 -29.35 -30.09 21.08
CA LEU A 42 -29.10 -29.34 19.84
C LEU A 42 -29.96 -29.83 18.68
N ALA A 43 -30.34 -31.11 18.68
CA ALA A 43 -31.17 -31.72 17.64
C ALA A 43 -32.67 -31.37 17.77
N LYS A 44 -33.10 -30.77 18.89
CA LYS A 44 -34.52 -30.41 19.10
C LYS A 44 -34.81 -29.04 18.48
N ARG A 45 -35.89 -28.94 17.70
CA ARG A 45 -36.37 -27.69 17.12
C ARG A 45 -36.69 -26.63 18.18
N LYS A 46 -36.58 -25.37 17.76
CA LYS A 46 -36.96 -24.19 18.54
C LYS A 46 -38.45 -24.27 18.92
N LYS A 47 -38.83 -23.91 20.15
CA LYS A 47 -40.23 -23.97 20.60
C LYS A 47 -41.16 -23.08 19.79
N SER A 48 -40.63 -22.03 19.17
CA SER A 48 -41.38 -21.00 18.42
C SER A 48 -41.57 -21.29 16.93
N GLU A 49 -41.01 -22.38 16.37
CA GLU A 49 -41.20 -22.72 14.95
C GLU A 49 -42.58 -23.36 14.72
N PRO A 50 -43.33 -22.98 13.66
CA PRO A 50 -44.63 -23.56 13.38
C PRO A 50 -44.49 -25.07 13.11
N LYS A 51 -45.36 -25.88 13.74
CA LYS A 51 -45.48 -27.31 13.45
C LYS A 51 -45.91 -27.49 11.98
N GLY A 52 -44.94 -27.74 11.10
CA GLY A 52 -45.24 -28.05 9.70
C GLY A 52 -46.13 -29.29 9.59
N LYS A 53 -47.03 -29.31 8.60
CA LYS A 53 -47.99 -30.39 8.31
C LYS A 53 -47.35 -31.74 7.89
N HIS A 54 -46.05 -31.94 8.10
CA HIS A 54 -45.45 -33.25 7.89
C HIS A 54 -45.58 -34.05 9.18
N THR A 55 -46.46 -35.03 9.11
CA THR A 55 -46.56 -36.18 10.01
C THR A 55 -45.18 -36.59 10.46
N GLU A 56 -44.94 -36.59 11.77
CA GLU A 56 -43.85 -37.36 12.38
C GLU A 56 -44.10 -38.83 12.01
N GLN A 57 -43.63 -39.25 10.84
CA GLN A 57 -43.49 -40.67 10.56
C GLN A 57 -42.48 -41.20 11.56
N GLN A 58 -42.98 -42.07 12.43
CA GLN A 58 -42.23 -42.84 13.40
C GLN A 58 -41.14 -43.64 12.68
N GLN A 59 -39.96 -43.05 12.47
CA GLN A 59 -38.77 -43.84 12.22
C GLN A 59 -38.37 -44.53 13.53
N HIS A 60 -38.38 -45.86 13.51
CA HIS A 60 -37.93 -46.76 14.56
C HIS A 60 -36.42 -46.62 14.83
N GLY A 61 -36.01 -45.49 15.42
CA GLY A 61 -34.71 -45.28 16.05
C GLY A 61 -34.95 -44.89 17.51
N LYS A 62 -34.15 -45.44 18.44
CA LYS A 62 -34.23 -45.20 19.89
C LYS A 62 -34.67 -43.76 20.21
N LYS A 63 -35.84 -43.61 20.86
CA LYS A 63 -36.31 -42.31 21.37
C LYS A 63 -35.18 -41.69 22.19
N LEU A 64 -34.83 -40.44 21.87
CA LEU A 64 -34.04 -39.58 22.75
C LEU A 64 -34.65 -39.66 24.17
N PRO A 65 -33.85 -39.62 25.25
CA PRO A 65 -34.40 -39.67 26.60
C PRO A 65 -35.54 -38.65 26.73
N HIS A 66 -36.69 -39.09 27.26
CA HIS A 66 -37.93 -38.32 27.29
C HIS A 66 -37.79 -36.95 28.01
N ASP A 67 -36.70 -36.74 28.75
CA ASP A 67 -36.41 -35.54 29.57
C ASP A 67 -35.48 -34.48 28.94
N VAL A 68 -34.90 -34.71 27.75
CA VAL A 68 -33.94 -33.72 27.21
C VAL A 68 -34.68 -32.46 26.74
N GLY A 69 -34.50 -31.33 27.42
CA GLY A 69 -35.06 -30.03 27.00
C GLY A 69 -34.56 -29.55 25.62
N THR A 70 -35.16 -28.48 25.08
CA THR A 70 -34.67 -27.80 23.88
C THR A 70 -33.39 -27.03 24.17
N TRP A 71 -32.51 -26.86 23.17
CA TRP A 71 -31.27 -26.09 23.32
C TRP A 71 -31.49 -24.63 23.81
N GLU A 72 -32.66 -24.04 23.55
CA GLU A 72 -33.06 -22.71 24.06
C GLU A 72 -33.10 -22.61 25.60
N ASN A 73 -33.14 -23.74 26.31
CA ASN A 73 -33.06 -23.71 27.77
C ASN A 73 -31.63 -23.40 28.25
N ASN A 74 -30.62 -23.65 27.41
CA ASN A 74 -29.20 -23.52 27.76
C ASN A 74 -28.56 -22.26 27.16
N PHE A 75 -29.14 -21.73 26.08
CA PHE A 75 -28.63 -20.56 25.36
C PHE A 75 -29.71 -19.49 25.24
N TYR A 76 -29.33 -18.22 25.37
CA TYR A 76 -30.22 -17.08 25.17
C TYR A 76 -29.72 -16.16 24.06
N SER A 77 -30.64 -15.40 23.46
CA SER A 77 -30.32 -14.52 22.34
C SER A 77 -29.32 -13.44 22.78
N ALA A 78 -28.36 -13.11 21.92
CA ALA A 78 -27.44 -12.01 22.18
C ALA A 78 -28.14 -10.65 22.36
N ARG A 79 -29.38 -10.50 21.85
CA ARG A 79 -30.23 -9.31 22.08
C ARG A 79 -30.56 -9.05 23.55
N ASP A 80 -30.59 -10.12 24.34
CA ASP A 80 -30.91 -10.07 25.76
C ASP A 80 -29.67 -9.86 26.63
N PHE A 81 -28.48 -9.85 26.04
CA PHE A 81 -27.24 -9.65 26.79
C PHE A 81 -27.14 -8.21 27.27
N SER A 82 -26.89 -8.07 28.57
CA SER A 82 -26.62 -6.79 29.22
C SER A 82 -25.80 -7.01 30.48
N VAL A 83 -25.07 -5.98 30.89
CA VAL A 83 -24.32 -5.96 32.14
C VAL A 83 -24.96 -5.00 33.13
N LYS A 84 -24.73 -5.22 34.42
CA LYS A 84 -25.23 -4.32 35.46
C LYS A 84 -24.57 -2.94 35.35
N ASN A 85 -25.41 -1.92 35.18
CA ASN A 85 -25.04 -0.51 35.24
C ASN A 85 -25.30 0.08 36.65
N TYR A 86 -24.91 1.34 36.89
CA TYR A 86 -25.16 2.08 38.10
C TYR A 86 -26.63 2.02 38.53
N THR A 87 -26.85 2.14 39.83
CA THR A 87 -28.00 1.65 40.60
C THR A 87 -29.39 2.15 40.17
N TYR A 88 -29.50 3.02 39.15
CA TYR A 88 -30.75 3.63 38.67
C TYR A 88 -30.90 3.72 37.14
N THR A 89 -29.93 3.24 36.34
CA THR A 89 -30.05 3.20 34.87
C THR A 89 -30.41 1.81 34.36
N LYS A 90 -31.33 1.74 33.38
CA LYS A 90 -31.70 0.46 32.76
C LYS A 90 -30.47 -0.16 32.08
N PRO A 91 -30.25 -1.49 32.20
CA PRO A 91 -29.19 -2.16 31.47
C PRO A 91 -29.32 -1.92 29.97
N VAL A 92 -28.23 -1.50 29.34
CA VAL A 92 -28.20 -1.27 27.89
C VAL A 92 -28.02 -2.62 27.20
N SER A 93 -28.90 -2.92 26.24
CA SER A 93 -28.77 -4.05 25.33
C SER A 93 -28.85 -3.59 23.87
N LEU A 94 -28.29 -4.37 22.96
CA LEU A 94 -28.28 -4.08 21.52
C LEU A 94 -29.05 -5.15 20.74
N GLU A 95 -29.70 -4.72 19.66
CA GLU A 95 -30.31 -5.61 18.68
C GLU A 95 -29.24 -6.28 17.80
N PHE A 96 -28.71 -7.42 18.27
CA PHE A 96 -27.87 -8.31 17.47
C PHE A 96 -28.69 -9.16 16.47
N PRO A 97 -28.04 -9.78 15.46
CA PRO A 97 -28.69 -10.74 14.56
C PRO A 97 -29.36 -11.92 15.28
N GLU A 98 -30.45 -12.45 14.73
CA GLU A 98 -31.29 -13.47 15.40
C GLU A 98 -30.62 -14.82 15.60
N TYR A 99 -29.60 -15.11 14.79
CA TYR A 99 -28.82 -16.34 14.86
C TYR A 99 -27.70 -16.29 15.91
N MET A 100 -27.52 -15.18 16.63
CA MET A 100 -26.48 -15.04 17.65
C MET A 100 -26.99 -15.31 19.07
N TYR A 101 -26.28 -16.16 19.79
CA TYR A 101 -26.63 -16.61 21.13
C TYR A 101 -25.42 -16.60 22.08
N LEU A 102 -25.68 -16.61 23.37
CA LEU A 102 -24.68 -16.85 24.41
C LEU A 102 -25.11 -18.03 25.27
N SER A 103 -24.14 -18.80 25.73
CA SER A 103 -24.39 -19.82 26.74
C SER A 103 -24.69 -19.20 28.10
N ASN A 104 -25.65 -19.79 28.83
CA ASN A 104 -25.90 -19.49 30.24
C ASN A 104 -24.63 -19.67 31.09
N ASN A 105 -23.73 -20.58 30.70
CA ASN A 105 -22.44 -20.81 31.37
C ASN A 105 -21.35 -19.79 30.99
N TYR A 106 -21.50 -19.13 29.83
CA TYR A 106 -20.65 -18.01 29.46
C TYR A 106 -21.01 -16.79 30.34
N PHE A 107 -22.30 -16.42 30.36
CA PHE A 107 -22.82 -15.35 31.20
C PHE A 107 -24.32 -15.56 31.46
N GLU A 108 -24.76 -15.60 32.72
CA GLU A 108 -26.17 -15.81 33.05
C GLU A 108 -26.99 -14.52 32.84
N LYS A 109 -28.12 -14.61 32.12
CA LYS A 109 -28.98 -13.45 31.79
C LYS A 109 -29.43 -12.66 33.02
N GLY A 110 -29.67 -13.32 34.16
CA GLY A 110 -30.11 -12.66 35.39
C GLY A 110 -29.05 -11.79 36.07
N TRP A 111 -27.76 -11.96 35.77
CA TRP A 111 -26.69 -11.19 36.40
C TRP A 111 -26.72 -9.71 36.03
N GLY A 112 -27.12 -9.38 34.80
CA GLY A 112 -27.22 -8.00 34.32
C GLY A 112 -28.13 -7.10 35.17
N PHE A 113 -29.05 -7.68 35.95
CA PHE A 113 -29.98 -6.93 36.81
C PHE A 113 -29.61 -6.98 38.30
N LYS A 114 -28.71 -7.89 38.71
CA LYS A 114 -28.49 -8.22 40.13
C LYS A 114 -27.13 -7.75 40.63
N THR A 115 -26.03 -8.15 39.97
CA THR A 115 -24.67 -7.96 40.49
C THR A 115 -23.68 -7.59 39.38
N HIS A 116 -22.62 -6.84 39.71
CA HIS A 116 -21.52 -6.64 38.77
C HIS A 116 -20.70 -7.93 38.66
N ARG A 117 -20.30 -8.29 37.44
CA ARG A 117 -19.57 -9.53 37.14
C ARG A 117 -18.41 -9.26 36.23
N ARG A 118 -17.31 -9.99 36.43
CA ARG A 118 -16.19 -9.96 35.50
C ARG A 118 -16.56 -10.81 34.29
N LEU A 119 -16.51 -10.20 33.11
CA LEU A 119 -16.82 -10.90 31.87
C LEU A 119 -15.65 -11.79 31.43
N LYS A 120 -15.99 -13.02 31.02
CA LYS A 120 -15.08 -13.95 30.33
C LYS A 120 -14.79 -13.45 28.92
N ASN A 121 -13.65 -13.81 28.35
CA ASN A 121 -13.36 -13.49 26.95
C ASN A 121 -14.17 -14.41 26.03
N VAL A 122 -14.64 -13.90 24.89
CA VAL A 122 -15.23 -14.75 23.85
C VAL A 122 -14.10 -15.43 23.09
N ILE A 123 -13.81 -16.68 23.44
CA ILE A 123 -12.68 -17.44 22.85
C ILE A 123 -13.18 -18.44 21.81
N VAL A 124 -14.17 -19.25 22.18
CA VAL A 124 -14.73 -20.29 21.31
C VAL A 124 -16.17 -19.96 20.97
N VAL A 125 -16.46 -19.92 19.67
CA VAL A 125 -17.81 -19.81 19.14
C VAL A 125 -18.17 -21.16 18.51
N MET A 126 -19.33 -21.68 18.91
CA MET A 126 -19.92 -22.87 18.33
C MET A 126 -20.89 -22.46 17.23
N ASP A 127 -20.63 -22.93 16.01
CA ASP A 127 -21.55 -22.88 14.88
C ASP A 127 -22.32 -24.20 14.87
N PHE A 128 -23.65 -24.16 14.98
CA PHE A 128 -24.45 -25.36 14.93
C PHE A 128 -25.74 -25.21 14.12
N VAL A 129 -26.15 -26.33 13.53
CA VAL A 129 -27.38 -26.48 12.77
C VAL A 129 -28.16 -27.64 13.40
N PRO A 130 -29.36 -27.41 13.98
CA PRO A 130 -30.18 -28.48 14.55
C PRO A 130 -30.53 -29.58 13.57
N SER A 131 -30.83 -29.21 12.31
CA SER A 131 -31.14 -30.12 11.23
C SER A 131 -30.80 -29.49 9.90
N LYS A 132 -29.87 -30.10 9.15
CA LYS A 132 -29.47 -29.67 7.81
C LYS A 132 -30.66 -29.52 6.86
N SER A 133 -31.57 -30.48 6.87
CA SER A 133 -32.76 -30.48 6.00
C SER A 133 -33.73 -29.32 6.28
N ALA A 134 -33.59 -28.65 7.43
CA ALA A 134 -34.42 -27.50 7.80
C ALA A 134 -33.81 -26.14 7.41
N ILE A 135 -32.57 -26.10 6.89
CA ILE A 135 -31.94 -24.85 6.47
C ILE A 135 -32.74 -24.21 5.34
N ARG A 136 -33.04 -22.91 5.49
CA ARG A 136 -33.64 -22.10 4.43
C ARG A 136 -32.75 -20.91 4.14
N GLU A 137 -32.46 -20.68 2.87
CA GLU A 137 -31.80 -19.45 2.45
C GLU A 137 -32.82 -18.31 2.43
N ILE A 138 -32.62 -17.33 3.31
CA ILE A 138 -33.44 -16.13 3.37
C ILE A 138 -32.57 -14.96 2.92
N ALA A 139 -33.05 -14.17 1.96
CA ALA A 139 -32.41 -12.88 1.67
C ALA A 139 -32.59 -11.97 2.89
N ASP A 140 -31.50 -11.50 3.48
CA ASP A 140 -31.56 -10.56 4.60
C ASP A 140 -32.25 -9.26 4.13
N VAL A 141 -33.51 -9.03 4.51
CA VAL A 141 -34.25 -7.84 4.04
C VAL A 141 -33.73 -6.63 4.82
N GLY A 142 -32.87 -5.83 4.20
CA GLY A 142 -32.41 -4.56 4.75
C GLY A 142 -33.55 -3.54 4.90
N LYS A 143 -33.35 -2.48 5.70
CA LYS A 143 -34.26 -1.33 5.70
C LYS A 143 -34.29 -0.73 4.30
N ALA A 144 -35.47 -0.43 3.78
CA ALA A 144 -35.63 0.32 2.54
C ALA A 144 -35.05 1.74 2.70
N PHE A 145 -34.50 2.30 1.63
CA PHE A 145 -34.04 3.69 1.61
C PHE A 145 -35.18 4.65 1.97
N THR A 146 -34.93 5.60 2.86
CA THR A 146 -35.82 6.75 3.07
C THR A 146 -35.83 7.62 1.81
N SER A 147 -36.89 8.41 1.60
CA SER A 147 -37.00 9.33 0.46
C SER A 147 -35.85 10.34 0.41
N ALA A 148 -35.33 10.76 1.58
CA ALA A 148 -34.17 11.64 1.68
C ALA A 148 -32.88 10.92 1.23
N GLN A 149 -32.64 9.71 1.73
CA GLN A 149 -31.48 8.90 1.32
C GLN A 149 -31.52 8.58 -0.17
N GLU A 150 -32.69 8.23 -0.71
CA GLU A 150 -32.87 7.96 -2.13
C GLU A 150 -32.57 9.18 -2.99
N LYS A 151 -33.05 10.37 -2.60
CA LYS A 151 -32.76 11.62 -3.31
C LYS A 151 -31.26 11.91 -3.32
N THR A 152 -30.57 11.72 -2.19
CA THR A 152 -29.13 11.97 -2.09
C THR A 152 -28.31 10.93 -2.86
N LEU A 153 -28.70 9.65 -2.83
CA LEU A 153 -28.12 8.59 -3.65
C LEU A 153 -28.31 8.86 -5.14
N LYS A 154 -29.51 9.30 -5.54
CA LYS A 154 -29.82 9.65 -6.93
C LYS A 154 -28.97 10.84 -7.39
N ASN A 155 -28.76 11.83 -6.52
CA ASN A 155 -27.86 12.96 -6.79
C ASN A 155 -26.40 12.50 -6.95
N ALA A 156 -25.90 11.64 -6.05
CA ALA A 156 -24.57 11.04 -6.16
C ALA A 156 -24.41 10.18 -7.43
N PHE A 157 -25.50 9.58 -7.91
CA PHE A 157 -25.53 8.81 -9.15
C PHE A 157 -25.57 9.70 -10.40
N SER A 158 -26.06 10.93 -10.29
CA SER A 158 -26.30 11.86 -11.41
C SER A 158 -25.15 12.84 -11.70
N LEU A 159 -23.98 12.69 -11.05
CA LEU A 159 -22.85 13.65 -11.07
C LEU A 159 -22.15 13.93 -12.43
N SER A 160 -22.67 13.46 -13.58
CA SER A 160 -22.09 13.74 -14.92
C SER A 160 -22.79 14.92 -15.61
N ALA A 161 -22.00 15.88 -16.11
CA ALA A 161 -22.49 17.07 -16.82
C ALA A 161 -22.90 16.83 -18.29
N THR A 162 -22.75 15.61 -18.83
CA THR A 162 -23.20 15.28 -20.19
C THR A 162 -24.61 14.68 -20.13
N GLY A 163 -25.57 15.39 -20.74
CA GLY A 163 -27.01 15.16 -20.65
C GLY A 163 -27.55 13.87 -21.28
N ASN A 164 -26.91 12.72 -21.09
CA ASN A 164 -27.56 11.42 -21.25
C ASN A 164 -27.58 10.71 -19.91
N ALA A 165 -28.79 10.45 -19.44
CA ALA A 165 -29.12 9.95 -18.12
C ALA A 165 -28.33 8.70 -17.71
N GLY A 166 -27.75 8.73 -16.51
CA GLY A 166 -27.79 7.60 -15.58
C GLY A 166 -27.12 6.28 -15.96
N ASP A 167 -26.29 6.22 -17.00
CA ASP A 167 -25.65 4.97 -17.41
C ASP A 167 -24.25 4.85 -16.79
N ILE A 168 -24.09 3.94 -15.82
CA ILE A 168 -22.76 3.56 -15.30
C ILE A 168 -22.23 2.38 -16.13
N SER A 169 -20.98 2.49 -16.60
CA SER A 169 -20.29 1.37 -17.27
C SER A 169 -20.05 0.21 -16.29
N PRO A 170 -20.03 -1.07 -16.74
CA PRO A 170 -19.80 -2.22 -15.85
C PRO A 170 -18.52 -2.11 -14.99
N ASP A 171 -17.47 -1.49 -15.52
CA ASP A 171 -16.19 -1.33 -14.83
C ASP A 171 -16.23 -0.22 -13.75
N GLN A 172 -16.96 0.87 -14.02
CA GLN A 172 -17.25 1.89 -13.00
C GLN A 172 -18.15 1.34 -11.89
N LEU A 173 -19.05 0.42 -12.22
CA LEU A 173 -19.92 -0.24 -11.24
C LEU A 173 -19.12 -1.17 -10.33
N GLU A 174 -18.15 -1.92 -10.85
CA GLU A 174 -17.28 -2.76 -10.04
C GLU A 174 -16.54 -1.93 -8.98
N GLU A 175 -15.97 -0.79 -9.36
CA GLU A 175 -15.30 0.12 -8.43
C GLU A 175 -16.28 0.74 -7.41
N VAL A 176 -17.51 1.06 -7.83
CA VAL A 176 -18.54 1.53 -6.89
C VAL A 176 -18.97 0.42 -5.93
N LEU A 177 -19.08 -0.82 -6.38
CA LEU A 177 -19.47 -1.96 -5.52
C LEU A 177 -18.34 -2.37 -4.57
N LYS A 178 -17.09 -2.35 -5.04
CA LYS A 178 -15.88 -2.46 -4.19
C LYS A 178 -15.84 -1.33 -3.17
N ALA A 179 -16.10 -0.11 -3.62
CA ALA A 179 -16.19 1.04 -2.74
C ALA A 179 -17.36 0.93 -1.77
N VAL A 180 -18.35 0.06 -1.97
CA VAL A 180 -19.49 -0.16 -1.06
C VAL A 180 -19.31 -1.44 -0.21
N ASP A 181 -18.11 -2.02 -0.16
CA ASP A 181 -17.81 -3.30 0.51
C ASP A 181 -18.82 -4.40 0.15
N VAL A 182 -19.20 -4.45 -1.11
CA VAL A 182 -19.72 -5.67 -1.69
C VAL A 182 -18.48 -6.47 -2.09
N ASP A 183 -18.24 -7.58 -1.41
CA ASP A 183 -17.15 -8.50 -1.77
C ASP A 183 -17.46 -9.07 -3.16
N VAL A 184 -16.83 -8.47 -4.17
CA VAL A 184 -16.94 -8.88 -5.57
C VAL A 184 -15.81 -9.84 -5.96
N ASP A 185 -14.82 -10.06 -5.09
CA ASP A 185 -13.63 -10.84 -5.39
C ASP A 185 -13.86 -12.35 -5.15
N GLY A 186 -14.85 -12.72 -4.31
CA GLY A 186 -15.32 -14.10 -4.14
C GLY A 186 -16.08 -14.68 -5.36
N GLU A 187 -16.24 -16.00 -5.42
CA GLU A 187 -16.91 -16.71 -6.54
C GLU A 187 -18.31 -16.16 -6.84
N GLU A 188 -19.08 -15.81 -5.80
CA GLU A 188 -20.40 -15.21 -5.93
C GLU A 188 -20.36 -13.79 -6.52
N GLY A 189 -19.35 -13.00 -6.13
CA GLY A 189 -19.08 -11.67 -6.65
C GLY A 189 -18.71 -11.68 -8.14
N GLN A 190 -17.90 -12.66 -8.54
CA GLN A 190 -17.49 -12.86 -9.93
C GLN A 190 -18.64 -13.36 -10.81
N MET A 191 -19.46 -14.30 -10.34
CA MET A 191 -20.68 -14.72 -11.05
C MET A 191 -21.66 -13.56 -11.23
N PHE A 192 -21.73 -12.69 -10.23
CA PHE A 192 -22.55 -11.50 -10.26
C PHE A 192 -22.05 -10.49 -11.31
N LEU A 193 -20.76 -10.15 -11.30
CA LEU A 193 -20.15 -9.29 -12.32
C LEU A 193 -20.30 -9.88 -13.73
N ALA A 194 -20.21 -11.20 -13.87
CA ALA A 194 -20.41 -11.90 -15.14
C ALA A 194 -21.86 -11.81 -15.64
N THR A 195 -22.85 -11.89 -14.75
CA THR A 195 -24.27 -11.72 -15.08
C THR A 195 -24.55 -10.29 -15.54
N MET A 196 -23.93 -9.31 -14.89
CA MET A 196 -24.09 -7.88 -15.20
C MET A 196 -23.43 -7.50 -16.53
N ARG A 197 -22.24 -8.04 -16.81
CA ARG A 197 -21.56 -7.87 -18.12
C ARG A 197 -22.38 -8.46 -19.28
N ARG A 198 -23.27 -9.43 -19.01
CA ARG A 198 -24.20 -10.00 -20.00
C ARG A 198 -25.47 -9.16 -20.24
N GLU A 199 -25.98 -8.48 -19.22
CA GLU A 199 -27.27 -7.76 -19.30
C GLU A 199 -27.15 -6.30 -19.76
N GLY A 200 -25.94 -5.71 -19.73
CA GLY A 200 -25.70 -4.35 -20.23
C GLY A 200 -25.90 -3.24 -19.19
N LYS A 201 -26.11 -2.00 -19.66
CA LYS A 201 -26.06 -0.76 -18.85
C LYS A 201 -27.01 -0.78 -17.64
N LEU A 202 -26.53 -0.31 -16.49
CA LEU A 202 -27.28 -0.33 -15.22
C LEU A 202 -27.92 1.03 -14.89
N THR A 203 -29.22 1.02 -14.61
CA THR A 203 -29.99 2.20 -14.16
C THR A 203 -29.98 2.35 -12.63
N PHE A 204 -30.19 3.58 -12.13
CA PHE A 204 -30.29 3.87 -10.69
C PHE A 204 -31.34 3.02 -9.98
N ASP A 205 -32.52 2.84 -10.59
CA ASP A 205 -33.61 2.07 -10.00
C ASP A 205 -33.24 0.59 -9.84
N ARG A 206 -32.40 0.06 -10.74
CA ARG A 206 -31.86 -1.29 -10.62
C ARG A 206 -30.80 -1.40 -9.54
N LEU A 207 -29.86 -0.46 -9.43
CA LEU A 207 -28.90 -0.42 -8.31
C LEU A 207 -29.63 -0.31 -6.96
N LYS A 208 -30.63 0.58 -6.86
CA LYS A 208 -31.47 0.75 -5.67
C LYS A 208 -32.15 -0.56 -5.32
N GLN A 209 -32.75 -1.24 -6.30
CA GLN A 209 -33.35 -2.55 -6.11
C GLN A 209 -32.32 -3.57 -5.60
N MET A 210 -31.09 -3.57 -6.11
CA MET A 210 -30.04 -4.50 -5.70
C MET A 210 -29.51 -4.24 -4.28
N LEU A 211 -29.25 -2.98 -3.94
CA LEU A 211 -28.83 -2.57 -2.59
C LEU A 211 -29.93 -2.81 -1.55
N THR A 212 -31.20 -2.63 -1.94
CA THR A 212 -32.37 -2.84 -1.06
C THR A 212 -32.72 -4.32 -0.93
N GLN A 213 -32.68 -5.09 -2.02
CA GLN A 213 -33.04 -6.51 -2.02
C GLN A 213 -31.97 -7.40 -1.39
N ARG A 214 -30.76 -6.88 -1.10
CA ARG A 214 -29.66 -7.59 -0.43
C ARG A 214 -29.51 -9.04 -0.96
N ARG A 215 -29.73 -9.23 -2.26
CA ARG A 215 -29.86 -10.55 -2.91
C ARG A 215 -28.57 -11.39 -2.82
N TYR A 216 -27.49 -10.74 -2.41
CA TYR A 216 -26.12 -11.23 -2.22
C TYR A 216 -25.81 -11.63 -0.78
N TYR A 217 -26.63 -11.22 0.18
CA TYR A 217 -26.47 -11.54 1.60
C TYR A 217 -27.52 -12.57 1.97
N ARG A 218 -27.35 -13.81 1.50
CA ARG A 218 -28.22 -14.89 1.91
C ARG A 218 -27.81 -15.33 3.31
N VAL A 219 -28.78 -15.38 4.21
CA VAL A 219 -28.61 -15.87 5.57
C VAL A 219 -29.28 -17.23 5.64
N GLN A 220 -28.58 -18.22 6.18
CA GLN A 220 -29.11 -19.55 6.43
C GLN A 220 -29.96 -19.51 7.71
N ALA A 221 -31.27 -19.42 7.55
CA ALA A 221 -32.20 -19.60 8.66
C ALA A 221 -32.17 -21.06 9.12
N GLY A 222 -31.95 -21.26 10.43
CA GLY A 222 -31.73 -22.57 11.03
C GLY A 222 -30.27 -22.87 11.38
N ARG A 223 -29.32 -21.96 11.05
CA ARG A 223 -27.95 -21.98 11.58
C ARG A 223 -27.80 -20.97 12.72
N TYR A 224 -27.10 -21.36 13.78
CA TYR A 224 -26.94 -20.57 15.00
C TYR A 224 -25.48 -20.52 15.43
N TYR A 225 -25.07 -19.39 15.98
CA TYR A 225 -23.75 -19.19 16.56
C TYR A 225 -23.90 -18.95 18.06
N VAL A 226 -23.05 -19.59 18.87
CA VAL A 226 -23.10 -19.52 20.34
C VAL A 226 -21.72 -19.25 20.91
N ALA A 227 -21.58 -18.19 21.72
CA ALA A 227 -20.38 -18.02 22.54
C ALA A 227 -20.41 -19.02 23.72
N LEU A 228 -19.43 -19.91 23.77
CA LEU A 228 -19.30 -20.93 24.80
C LEU A 228 -18.31 -20.52 25.89
N SER A 229 -18.47 -21.07 27.09
CA SER A 229 -17.38 -21.12 28.07
C SER A 229 -16.31 -22.13 27.63
N LEU A 230 -15.06 -21.97 28.09
CA LEU A 230 -13.98 -22.90 27.74
C LEU A 230 -14.26 -24.34 28.18
N VAL A 231 -14.89 -24.52 29.34
CA VAL A 231 -15.29 -25.85 29.84
C VAL A 231 -16.30 -26.50 28.89
N GLU A 232 -17.30 -25.75 28.41
CA GLU A 232 -18.25 -26.29 27.43
C GLU A 232 -17.60 -26.60 26.09
N ALA A 233 -16.68 -25.75 25.64
CA ALA A 233 -15.95 -25.98 24.39
C ALA A 233 -15.08 -27.24 24.47
N GLU A 234 -14.41 -27.48 25.59
CA GLU A 234 -13.64 -28.70 25.85
C GLU A 234 -14.54 -29.94 25.86
N CYS A 235 -15.67 -29.89 26.59
CA CYS A 235 -16.63 -31.00 26.63
C CYS A 235 -17.25 -31.27 25.25
N MET A 236 -17.58 -30.23 24.49
CA MET A 236 -18.12 -30.38 23.13
C MET A 236 -17.08 -31.02 22.20
N ARG A 237 -15.82 -30.61 22.30
CA ARG A 237 -14.72 -31.23 21.53
C ARG A 237 -14.54 -32.70 21.89
N ALA A 238 -14.61 -33.05 23.18
CA ALA A 238 -14.58 -34.45 23.62
C ALA A 238 -15.76 -35.25 23.04
N ALA A 239 -16.96 -34.66 22.95
CA ALA A 239 -18.13 -35.28 22.34
C ALA A 239 -17.95 -35.50 20.82
N LEU A 240 -17.40 -34.52 20.10
CA LEU A 240 -17.06 -34.63 18.68
C LEU A 240 -16.08 -35.78 18.44
N HIS A 241 -14.98 -35.82 19.19
CA HIS A 241 -13.99 -36.90 19.11
C HIS A 241 -14.57 -38.27 19.46
N SER A 242 -15.47 -38.35 20.44
CA SER A 242 -16.12 -39.61 20.84
C SER A 242 -17.06 -40.16 19.77
N GLN A 243 -17.53 -39.32 18.84
CA GLN A 243 -18.38 -39.66 17.71
C GLN A 243 -17.64 -39.51 16.37
N TYR A 244 -16.30 -39.64 16.36
CA TYR A 244 -15.51 -39.48 15.15
C TYR A 244 -15.96 -40.45 14.04
N GLY A 245 -16.31 -39.90 12.87
CA GLY A 245 -16.84 -40.67 11.74
C GLY A 245 -18.30 -41.11 11.87
N LEU A 246 -19.02 -40.68 12.92
CA LEU A 246 -20.44 -40.94 13.13
C LEU A 246 -21.21 -39.61 13.25
N PRO A 247 -22.54 -39.61 13.03
CA PRO A 247 -23.37 -38.45 13.33
C PRO A 247 -23.28 -38.07 14.82
N LEU A 248 -23.04 -36.78 15.11
CA LEU A 248 -22.89 -36.27 16.49
C LEU A 248 -24.07 -36.63 17.39
N VAL A 249 -25.29 -36.56 16.83
CA VAL A 249 -26.51 -37.07 17.47
C VAL A 249 -27.01 -38.24 16.63
N PRO A 250 -27.13 -39.46 17.20
CA PRO A 250 -27.59 -40.63 16.44
C PRO A 250 -28.94 -40.39 15.75
N ASN A 251 -29.04 -40.79 14.48
CA ASN A 251 -30.24 -40.64 13.62
C ASN A 251 -30.70 -39.19 13.39
N ARG A 252 -29.80 -38.21 13.53
CA ARG A 252 -30.09 -36.80 13.27
C ARG A 252 -29.00 -36.20 12.40
N ASP A 253 -29.41 -35.26 11.54
CA ASP A 253 -28.55 -34.47 10.66
C ASP A 253 -28.07 -33.18 11.35
N THR A 254 -27.83 -33.26 12.67
CA THR A 254 -27.33 -32.14 13.47
C THR A 254 -25.84 -31.99 13.26
N THR A 255 -25.40 -30.80 12.86
CA THR A 255 -23.98 -30.50 12.65
C THR A 255 -23.49 -29.43 13.60
N VAL A 256 -22.24 -29.56 14.02
CA VAL A 256 -21.57 -28.62 14.93
C VAL A 256 -20.15 -28.39 14.45
N ALA A 257 -19.67 -27.16 14.56
CA ALA A 257 -18.29 -26.77 14.43
C ALA A 257 -17.88 -25.85 15.58
N LEU A 258 -16.65 -26.02 16.05
CA LEU A 258 -16.03 -25.16 17.05
C LEU A 258 -14.99 -24.28 16.37
N ARG A 259 -15.01 -22.98 16.67
CA ARG A 259 -14.13 -21.99 16.03
C ARG A 259 -13.49 -21.07 17.06
N THR A 260 -12.26 -20.65 16.79
CA THR A 260 -11.58 -19.53 17.49
C THR A 260 -11.11 -18.52 16.45
N GLY A 261 -11.66 -17.32 16.49
CA GLY A 261 -11.43 -16.32 15.44
C GLY A 261 -11.83 -16.85 14.05
N GLN A 262 -10.86 -17.01 13.15
CA GLN A 262 -11.07 -17.59 11.80
C GLN A 262 -10.74 -19.08 11.72
N THR A 263 -10.19 -19.65 12.79
CA THR A 263 -9.66 -21.01 12.77
C THR A 263 -10.75 -22.00 13.19
N LEU A 264 -11.05 -22.96 12.31
CA LEU A 264 -11.84 -24.13 12.64
C LEU A 264 -11.02 -25.03 13.56
N ILE A 265 -11.53 -25.25 14.77
CA ILE A 265 -10.89 -26.08 15.80
C ILE A 265 -11.22 -27.56 15.55
N ASP A 266 -12.51 -27.85 15.36
CA ASP A 266 -13.06 -29.18 15.19
C ASP A 266 -14.49 -29.11 14.64
N ALA A 267 -14.97 -30.18 14.01
CA ALA A 267 -16.30 -30.24 13.43
C ALA A 267 -16.87 -31.66 13.34
N SER A 268 -18.19 -31.78 13.31
CA SER A 268 -18.90 -33.04 13.07
C SER A 268 -18.70 -33.53 11.62
N MET A 269 -18.83 -34.84 11.38
CA MET A 269 -18.55 -35.50 10.09
C MET A 269 -19.20 -34.81 8.87
N ASP A 270 -20.45 -34.39 9.00
CA ASP A 270 -21.21 -33.77 7.90
C ASP A 270 -21.16 -32.23 7.93
N TYR A 271 -20.29 -31.58 8.69
CA TYR A 271 -20.33 -30.11 8.78
C TYR A 271 -20.03 -29.42 7.44
N GLU A 272 -20.92 -28.52 7.04
CA GLU A 272 -20.71 -27.60 5.92
C GLU A 272 -20.52 -26.18 6.46
N PRO A 273 -19.46 -25.46 6.04
CA PRO A 273 -19.29 -24.06 6.38
C PRO A 273 -20.49 -23.20 5.96
N ALA A 274 -20.81 -22.20 6.77
CA ALA A 274 -21.79 -21.19 6.37
C ALA A 274 -21.26 -20.32 5.23
N GLN A 275 -22.16 -19.59 4.55
CA GLN A 275 -21.75 -18.55 3.62
C GLN A 275 -20.93 -17.45 4.32
N THR A 276 -19.94 -16.91 3.60
CA THR A 276 -18.94 -15.97 4.11
C THR A 276 -19.57 -14.77 4.85
N TYR A 277 -20.71 -14.27 4.37
CA TYR A 277 -21.38 -13.11 4.98
C TYR A 277 -21.89 -13.37 6.41
N GLN A 278 -22.68 -14.44 6.60
CA GLN A 278 -23.31 -14.72 7.90
C GLN A 278 -22.26 -15.02 8.97
N ASP A 279 -21.24 -15.79 8.61
CA ASP A 279 -20.12 -16.15 9.48
C ASP A 279 -19.27 -14.93 9.84
N SER A 280 -18.87 -14.12 8.86
CA SER A 280 -18.09 -12.88 9.09
C SER A 280 -18.87 -11.90 9.96
N THR A 281 -20.18 -11.79 9.76
CA THR A 281 -21.05 -10.92 10.57
C THR A 281 -21.10 -11.40 12.02
N ALA A 282 -21.36 -12.70 12.25
CA ALA A 282 -21.37 -13.27 13.60
C ALA A 282 -20.04 -13.05 14.31
N LYS A 283 -18.93 -13.30 13.62
CA LYS A 283 -17.56 -13.07 14.11
C LYS A 283 -17.36 -11.61 14.54
N CYS A 284 -17.68 -10.65 13.68
CA CYS A 284 -17.51 -9.22 13.99
C CYS A 284 -18.34 -8.81 15.21
N CYS A 285 -19.57 -9.29 15.32
CA CYS A 285 -20.41 -9.01 16.48
C CYS A 285 -19.87 -9.64 17.78
N TYR A 286 -19.32 -10.86 17.76
CA TYR A 286 -18.70 -11.45 18.95
C TYR A 286 -17.41 -10.74 19.36
N ARG A 287 -16.59 -10.29 18.41
CA ARG A 287 -15.42 -9.44 18.69
C ARG A 287 -15.86 -8.12 19.34
N PHE A 288 -16.99 -7.56 18.91
CA PHE A 288 -17.54 -6.33 19.49
C PHE A 288 -18.04 -6.57 20.92
N LEU A 289 -18.74 -7.68 21.15
CA LEU A 289 -19.15 -8.12 22.49
C LEU A 289 -17.94 -8.43 23.40
N ASP A 290 -16.83 -8.88 22.81
CA ASP A 290 -15.56 -9.07 23.50
C ASP A 290 -14.75 -7.78 23.71
N CYS A 291 -15.27 -6.64 23.27
CA CYS A 291 -14.63 -5.33 23.37
C CYS A 291 -13.25 -5.26 22.70
N GLU A 292 -13.06 -5.98 21.60
CA GLU A 292 -11.95 -5.73 20.70
C GLU A 292 -12.11 -4.35 20.03
N VAL A 293 -10.99 -3.70 19.69
CA VAL A 293 -10.98 -2.36 19.09
C VAL A 293 -10.33 -2.33 17.70
N ASN A 294 -9.59 -3.37 17.33
CA ASN A 294 -8.83 -3.44 16.08
C ASN A 294 -9.65 -4.12 14.99
N TYR A 295 -10.32 -3.34 14.14
CA TYR A 295 -11.12 -3.85 13.02
C TYR A 295 -10.48 -3.50 11.69
N SER A 296 -10.54 -4.42 10.72
CA SER A 296 -10.29 -4.07 9.32
C SER A 296 -11.45 -3.23 8.75
N LYS A 297 -11.23 -2.57 7.61
CA LYS A 297 -12.27 -1.78 6.92
C LYS A 297 -13.51 -2.65 6.62
N ASN A 298 -13.30 -3.89 6.15
CA ASN A 298 -14.39 -4.83 5.85
C ASN A 298 -15.13 -5.30 7.10
N ASP A 299 -14.41 -5.58 8.21
CA ASP A 299 -15.03 -6.01 9.47
C ASP A 299 -15.97 -4.93 10.04
N LEU A 300 -15.58 -3.66 9.94
CA LEU A 300 -16.41 -2.53 10.39
C LEU A 300 -17.74 -2.48 9.62
N SER A 301 -17.72 -2.77 8.32
CA SER A 301 -18.92 -2.77 7.49
C SER A 301 -19.88 -3.90 7.84
N PHE A 302 -19.38 -5.12 8.10
CA PHE A 302 -20.22 -6.21 8.65
C PHE A 302 -20.83 -5.82 9.99
N LEU A 303 -20.05 -5.21 10.89
CA LEU A 303 -20.50 -4.80 12.21
C LEU A 303 -21.54 -3.67 12.14
N LEU A 304 -21.32 -2.64 11.32
CA LEU A 304 -22.26 -1.55 11.08
C LEU A 304 -23.59 -2.07 10.54
N ARG A 305 -23.56 -2.97 9.55
CA ARG A 305 -24.77 -3.61 8.99
C ARG A 305 -25.54 -4.39 10.04
N ALA A 306 -24.84 -5.12 10.91
CA ALA A 306 -25.47 -5.88 11.98
C ALA A 306 -26.10 -4.98 13.06
N LEU A 307 -25.46 -3.85 13.38
CA LEU A 307 -25.87 -2.96 14.47
C LEU A 307 -26.71 -1.76 14.03
N GLN A 308 -26.98 -1.59 12.72
CA GLN A 308 -27.71 -0.45 12.14
C GLN A 308 -29.09 -0.16 12.74
N LYS A 309 -29.72 -1.14 13.42
CA LYS A 309 -31.01 -0.95 14.09
C LYS A 309 -30.89 -0.18 15.41
N ASN A 310 -29.70 -0.13 15.97
CA ASN A 310 -29.37 0.59 17.20
C ASN A 310 -28.83 1.98 16.85
N ASP A 311 -29.20 3.00 17.61
CA ASP A 311 -28.63 4.33 17.50
C ASP A 311 -27.16 4.37 17.99
N CYS A 312 -26.44 5.37 17.53
CA CYS A 312 -25.02 5.59 17.80
C CYS A 312 -24.67 5.67 19.29
N GLU A 313 -25.44 6.44 20.04
CA GLU A 313 -25.25 6.65 21.48
C GLU A 313 -25.42 5.33 22.24
N ARG A 314 -26.47 4.57 21.92
CA ARG A 314 -26.73 3.25 22.52
C ARG A 314 -25.62 2.25 22.22
N ARG A 315 -25.05 2.25 21.02
CA ARG A 315 -23.88 1.41 20.67
C ARG A 315 -22.66 1.77 21.53
N SER A 316 -22.38 3.07 21.69
CA SER A 316 -21.26 3.57 22.49
C SER A 316 -21.42 3.20 23.97
N ASN A 317 -22.58 3.51 24.55
CA ASN A 317 -22.92 3.21 25.93
C ASN A 317 -22.83 1.72 26.23
N PHE A 318 -23.36 0.87 25.34
CA PHE A 318 -23.23 -0.58 25.47
C PHE A 318 -21.75 -1.02 25.49
N PHE A 319 -20.94 -0.53 24.56
CA PHE A 319 -19.54 -0.93 24.44
C PHE A 319 -18.72 -0.55 25.67
N ILE A 320 -18.87 0.69 26.13
CA ILE A 320 -18.18 1.22 27.31
C ILE A 320 -18.59 0.43 28.56
N GLU A 321 -19.89 0.17 28.75
CA GLU A 321 -20.38 -0.60 29.90
C GLU A 321 -19.86 -2.03 29.91
N VAL A 322 -19.93 -2.74 28.79
CA VAL A 322 -19.40 -4.10 28.67
C VAL A 322 -17.89 -4.11 28.91
N ARG A 323 -17.15 -3.12 28.37
CA ARG A 323 -15.69 -3.03 28.54
C ARG A 323 -15.27 -2.75 29.97
N SER A 324 -16.03 -1.93 30.71
CA SER A 324 -15.75 -1.61 32.11
C SER A 324 -15.80 -2.84 33.03
N ASN A 325 -16.51 -3.90 32.62
CA ASN A 325 -16.62 -5.17 33.34
C ASN A 325 -15.48 -6.16 32.97
N ARG A 326 -14.53 -5.77 32.11
CA ARG A 326 -13.37 -6.58 31.67
C ARG A 326 -12.07 -6.12 32.33
N ARG A 327 -11.04 -6.97 32.37
CA ARG A 327 -9.70 -6.67 32.92
C ARG A 327 -8.73 -6.08 31.88
N ARG A 328 -9.20 -5.75 30.68
CA ARG A 328 -8.38 -5.22 29.57
C ARG A 328 -8.02 -3.75 29.81
N LYS A 329 -6.90 -3.31 29.22
CA LYS A 329 -6.55 -1.87 29.14
C LYS A 329 -7.71 -1.14 28.48
N GLN A 330 -8.18 -0.09 29.15
CA GLN A 330 -9.29 0.71 28.69
C GLN A 330 -8.72 1.72 27.67
N VAL A 331 -8.72 1.39 26.37
CA VAL A 331 -8.30 2.30 25.28
C VAL A 331 -9.50 3.07 24.76
N ASP A 332 -9.57 4.39 24.88
CA ASP A 332 -10.73 5.15 24.39
C ASP A 332 -11.12 4.75 22.95
N PRO A 333 -12.37 4.27 22.70
CA PRO A 333 -12.78 3.85 21.37
C PRO A 333 -12.71 4.97 20.32
N SER A 334 -12.78 6.24 20.72
CA SER A 334 -12.66 7.40 19.83
C SER A 334 -11.34 7.40 19.03
N THR A 335 -10.26 6.96 19.68
CA THR A 335 -8.89 6.89 19.13
C THR A 335 -8.64 5.66 18.24
N THR A 336 -9.64 4.80 18.07
CA THR A 336 -9.50 3.49 17.41
C THR A 336 -10.30 3.44 16.12
N ALA A 337 -10.02 2.45 15.26
CA ALA A 337 -10.78 2.21 14.04
C ALA A 337 -12.29 1.97 14.30
N LEU A 338 -12.65 1.55 15.52
CA LEU A 338 -14.03 1.29 15.94
C LEU A 338 -14.86 2.57 16.14
N SER A 339 -14.25 3.75 16.26
CA SER A 339 -14.93 5.05 16.45
C SER A 339 -16.07 5.27 15.44
N LYS A 340 -15.86 4.82 14.19
CA LYS A 340 -16.84 4.89 13.11
C LYS A 340 -18.18 4.22 13.45
N VAL A 341 -18.19 3.15 14.24
CA VAL A 341 -19.43 2.45 14.65
C VAL A 341 -20.29 3.30 15.57
N PHE A 342 -19.67 4.22 16.31
CA PHE A 342 -20.32 5.10 17.28
C PHE A 342 -20.70 6.45 16.69
N VAL A 343 -20.04 6.92 15.64
CA VAL A 343 -20.37 8.20 14.99
C VAL A 343 -21.27 8.01 13.77
N THR A 344 -21.15 6.88 13.08
CA THR A 344 -21.89 6.63 11.83
C THR A 344 -23.25 6.00 12.11
N ALA A 345 -24.32 6.76 11.86
CA ALA A 345 -25.70 6.31 12.07
C ALA A 345 -26.06 5.10 11.18
N ASP A 346 -25.72 5.17 9.89
CA ASP A 346 -26.05 4.15 8.89
C ASP A 346 -24.91 3.90 7.87
N GLU A 347 -24.98 2.74 7.21
CA GLU A 347 -24.10 2.42 6.06
C GLU A 347 -24.22 3.46 4.92
N HIS A 348 -25.33 4.21 4.88
CA HIS A 348 -25.68 5.09 3.77
C HIS A 348 -24.95 6.43 3.78
N HIS A 349 -24.55 6.95 4.95
CA HIS A 349 -23.62 8.08 5.03
C HIS A 349 -22.27 7.73 4.39
N MET A 350 -21.75 6.53 4.70
CA MET A 350 -20.54 6.02 4.08
C MET A 350 -20.75 5.71 2.59
N LEU A 351 -21.93 5.24 2.20
CA LEU A 351 -22.27 4.92 0.81
C LEU A 351 -22.12 6.12 -0.13
N GLN A 352 -22.51 7.32 0.28
CA GLN A 352 -22.37 8.52 -0.55
C GLN A 352 -20.91 8.90 -0.75
N PHE A 353 -20.14 8.92 0.34
CA PHE A 353 -18.69 9.13 0.31
C PHE A 353 -18.00 8.12 -0.61
N ARG A 354 -18.39 6.85 -0.48
CA ARG A 354 -17.87 5.71 -1.22
C ARG A 354 -18.20 5.72 -2.70
N ILE A 355 -19.42 6.11 -3.06
CA ILE A 355 -19.81 6.30 -4.45
C ILE A 355 -18.99 7.44 -5.06
N ALA A 356 -18.79 8.53 -4.32
CA ALA A 356 -17.99 9.66 -4.76
C ALA A 356 -16.50 9.28 -4.94
N THR A 357 -15.87 8.64 -3.95
CA THR A 357 -14.48 8.17 -4.06
C THR A 357 -14.33 7.12 -5.15
N GLY A 358 -15.20 6.12 -5.23
CA GLY A 358 -15.17 5.09 -6.27
C GLY A 358 -15.29 5.67 -7.69
N ARG A 359 -16.09 6.73 -7.87
CA ARG A 359 -16.16 7.46 -9.15
C ARG A 359 -14.90 8.26 -9.44
N ILE A 360 -14.35 8.97 -8.46
CA ILE A 360 -13.08 9.67 -8.60
C ILE A 360 -12.01 8.66 -9.02
N THR A 361 -11.87 7.55 -8.30
CA THR A 361 -10.94 6.46 -8.63
C THR A 361 -11.18 5.90 -10.03
N ALA A 362 -12.43 5.68 -10.44
CA ALA A 362 -12.75 5.16 -11.77
C ALA A 362 -12.43 6.17 -12.88
N VAL A 363 -12.69 7.48 -12.67
CA VAL A 363 -12.35 8.53 -13.63
C VAL A 363 -10.83 8.70 -13.72
N LEU A 364 -10.11 8.63 -12.59
CA LEU A 364 -8.64 8.67 -12.55
C LEU A 364 -8.04 7.47 -13.29
N LYS A 365 -8.53 6.26 -13.02
CA LYS A 365 -8.14 5.03 -13.73
C LYS A 365 -8.41 5.13 -15.23
N ASN A 366 -9.60 5.58 -15.64
CA ASN A 366 -9.95 5.76 -17.06
C ASN A 366 -9.08 6.80 -17.77
N ARG A 367 -8.58 7.80 -17.04
CA ARG A 367 -7.63 8.80 -17.57
C ARG A 367 -6.17 8.36 -17.45
N GLY A 368 -5.89 7.19 -16.87
CA GLY A 368 -4.53 6.70 -16.62
C GLY A 368 -3.73 7.55 -15.62
N LEU A 369 -4.43 8.29 -14.75
CA LEU A 369 -3.83 9.21 -13.78
C LEU A 369 -3.60 8.50 -12.46
N TYR A 370 -2.41 8.68 -11.89
CA TYR A 370 -2.13 8.19 -10.54
C TYR A 370 -2.69 9.13 -9.47
N ALA A 371 -2.99 8.62 -8.27
CA ALA A 371 -3.49 9.44 -7.16
C ALA A 371 -2.55 10.63 -6.86
N ARG A 372 -1.23 10.45 -7.02
CA ARG A 372 -0.25 11.55 -6.90
C ARG A 372 -0.38 12.58 -8.02
N ASP A 373 -0.70 12.16 -9.25
CA ASP A 373 -0.87 13.07 -10.40
C ASP A 373 -2.18 13.86 -10.27
N ALA A 374 -3.23 13.20 -9.79
CA ALA A 374 -4.50 13.83 -9.48
C ALA A 374 -4.38 14.85 -8.36
N PHE A 375 -3.65 14.51 -7.29
CA PHE A 375 -3.36 15.43 -6.18
C PHE A 375 -2.63 16.68 -6.68
N ALA A 376 -1.57 16.53 -7.46
CA ALA A 376 -0.82 17.66 -8.03
C ALA A 376 -1.62 18.51 -9.03
N ALA A 377 -2.70 17.97 -9.60
CA ALA A 377 -3.62 18.71 -10.45
C ALA A 377 -4.71 19.45 -9.65
N PHE A 378 -4.99 19.00 -8.43
CA PHE A 378 -5.98 19.59 -7.53
C PHE A 378 -5.35 20.71 -6.71
N ASP A 379 -4.15 20.47 -6.16
CA ASP A 379 -3.29 21.41 -5.44
C ASP A 379 -2.75 22.48 -6.42
N HIS A 380 -3.42 23.63 -6.45
CA HIS A 380 -3.19 24.67 -7.45
C HIS A 380 -2.08 25.63 -7.06
N ASP A 381 -1.95 25.91 -5.76
CA ASP A 381 -0.90 26.77 -5.21
C ASP A 381 0.39 26.02 -4.86
N HIS A 382 0.38 24.69 -4.96
CA HIS A 382 1.53 23.80 -4.76
C HIS A 382 2.06 23.82 -3.32
N ASP A 383 1.17 24.03 -2.35
CA ASP A 383 1.50 24.00 -0.93
C ASP A 383 1.57 22.58 -0.35
N GLY A 384 1.16 21.57 -1.14
CA GLY A 384 1.16 20.16 -0.76
C GLY A 384 -0.08 19.72 0.03
N LEU A 385 -1.09 20.60 0.12
CA LEU A 385 -2.37 20.41 0.77
C LEU A 385 -3.50 20.72 -0.24
N ILE A 386 -4.70 20.19 -0.01
CA ILE A 386 -5.88 20.53 -0.83
C ILE A 386 -6.90 21.18 0.08
N ASN A 387 -7.24 22.43 -0.19
CA ASN A 387 -8.32 23.13 0.52
C ASN A 387 -9.69 22.87 -0.15
N LEU A 388 -10.79 23.27 0.53
CA LEU A 388 -12.16 23.05 0.04
C LEU A 388 -12.44 23.66 -1.36
N PRO A 389 -11.99 24.91 -1.68
CA PRO A 389 -12.07 25.47 -3.03
C PRO A 389 -11.32 24.66 -4.10
N GLU A 390 -10.12 24.16 -3.80
CA GLU A 390 -9.30 23.35 -4.71
C GLU A 390 -9.90 21.98 -4.94
N LEU A 391 -10.39 21.35 -3.88
CA LEU A 391 -11.13 20.09 -3.98
C LEU A 391 -12.32 20.24 -4.93
N ARG A 392 -13.09 21.33 -4.80
CA ARG A 392 -14.20 21.64 -5.72
C ARG A 392 -13.71 21.74 -7.17
N ARG A 393 -12.67 22.53 -7.41
CA ARG A 393 -12.14 22.80 -8.75
C ARG A 393 -11.58 21.53 -9.40
N GLY A 394 -10.84 20.72 -8.63
CA GLY A 394 -10.28 19.45 -9.06
C GLY A 394 -11.37 18.44 -9.44
N LEU A 395 -12.44 18.36 -8.65
CA LEU A 395 -13.59 17.50 -8.97
C LEU A 395 -14.34 17.99 -10.22
N GLU A 396 -14.52 19.30 -10.37
CA GLU A 396 -15.08 19.90 -11.60
C GLU A 396 -14.20 19.60 -12.83
N TRP A 397 -12.86 19.61 -12.70
CA TRP A 397 -11.92 19.21 -13.76
C TRP A 397 -12.00 17.71 -14.12
N LEU A 398 -12.32 16.86 -13.15
CA LEU A 398 -12.67 15.45 -13.40
C LEU A 398 -14.06 15.29 -14.03
N GLY A 399 -14.86 16.36 -14.13
CA GLY A 399 -16.22 16.33 -14.67
C GLY A 399 -17.28 15.92 -13.64
N LEU A 400 -16.93 15.95 -12.34
CA LEU A 400 -17.80 15.60 -11.21
C LEU A 400 -18.27 16.88 -10.51
N LYS A 401 -19.59 17.12 -10.46
CA LYS A 401 -20.16 18.29 -9.77
C LYS A 401 -20.87 17.88 -8.49
N LEU A 402 -20.25 18.11 -7.33
CA LEU A 402 -20.87 17.86 -6.03
C LEU A 402 -21.66 19.09 -5.54
N ASP A 403 -22.75 18.84 -4.81
CA ASP A 403 -23.45 19.89 -4.07
C ASP A 403 -22.56 20.44 -2.93
N PRO A 404 -22.61 21.76 -2.60
CA PRO A 404 -21.79 22.34 -1.54
C PRO A 404 -21.93 21.67 -0.16
N THR A 405 -23.10 21.16 0.19
CA THR A 405 -23.29 20.42 1.45
C THR A 405 -22.58 19.08 1.43
N LEU A 406 -22.66 18.36 0.31
CA LEU A 406 -21.99 17.07 0.12
C LEU A 406 -20.47 17.23 0.01
N LEU A 407 -19.99 18.31 -0.60
CA LEU A 407 -18.56 18.62 -0.69
C LEU A 407 -17.94 18.84 0.70
N ARG A 408 -18.63 19.56 1.60
CA ARG A 408 -18.15 19.76 2.98
C ARG A 408 -18.12 18.46 3.79
N GLN A 409 -19.14 17.63 3.63
CA GLN A 409 -19.17 16.30 4.25
C GLN A 409 -18.05 15.41 3.69
N PHE A 410 -17.79 15.47 2.39
CA PHE A 410 -16.73 14.73 1.73
C PHE A 410 -15.34 15.17 2.23
N MET A 411 -15.10 16.47 2.36
CA MET A 411 -13.88 17.03 2.96
C MET A 411 -13.63 16.46 4.36
N LYS A 412 -14.62 16.58 5.24
CA LYS A 412 -14.55 16.10 6.63
C LYS A 412 -14.31 14.59 6.75
N GLU A 413 -14.72 13.82 5.75
CA GLU A 413 -14.49 12.37 5.74
C GLU A 413 -13.11 11.99 5.19
N ILE A 414 -12.44 12.83 4.39
CA ILE A 414 -11.06 12.60 3.93
C ILE A 414 -10.05 13.10 4.95
N ASP A 415 -10.26 14.32 5.44
CA ASP A 415 -9.47 14.98 6.47
C ASP A 415 -9.53 14.15 7.77
N LYS A 416 -8.41 13.51 8.15
CA LYS A 416 -8.33 12.58 9.29
C LYS A 416 -7.73 13.24 10.51
N ASP A 417 -6.90 14.26 10.33
CA ASP A 417 -6.31 15.06 11.40
C ASP A 417 -7.16 16.29 11.76
N ASN A 418 -8.25 16.55 11.02
CA ASN A 418 -9.17 17.68 11.18
C ASN A 418 -8.48 19.05 11.08
N ASP A 419 -7.42 19.14 10.27
CA ASP A 419 -6.69 20.39 10.06
C ASP A 419 -7.40 21.34 9.07
N GLY A 420 -8.48 20.87 8.43
CA GLY A 420 -9.26 21.61 7.46
C GLY A 420 -8.72 21.52 6.02
N TYR A 421 -7.70 20.69 5.80
CA TYR A 421 -7.03 20.43 4.53
C TYR A 421 -7.01 18.92 4.23
N ILE A 422 -6.60 18.55 3.02
CA ILE A 422 -6.35 17.15 2.65
C ILE A 422 -4.91 17.03 2.20
N ASN A 423 -4.11 16.25 2.92
CA ASN A 423 -2.74 15.94 2.50
C ASN A 423 -2.68 14.77 1.51
N LEU A 424 -1.50 14.55 0.91
CA LEU A 424 -1.33 13.53 -0.13
C LEU A 424 -1.62 12.09 0.35
N GLU A 425 -1.31 11.78 1.61
CA GLU A 425 -1.55 10.43 2.15
C GLU A 425 -3.04 10.20 2.44
N GLU A 426 -3.76 11.22 2.90
CA GLU A 426 -5.21 11.18 3.06
C GLU A 426 -5.93 11.04 1.73
N PHE A 427 -5.50 11.79 0.71
CA PHE A 427 -6.06 11.69 -0.64
C PHE A 427 -5.88 10.28 -1.24
N LYS A 428 -4.67 9.69 -1.13
CA LYS A 428 -4.41 8.31 -1.60
C LYS A 428 -5.26 7.28 -0.87
N LYS A 429 -5.39 7.40 0.45
CA LYS A 429 -6.24 6.51 1.26
C LYS A 429 -7.71 6.63 0.85
N ALA A 430 -8.18 7.84 0.56
CA ALA A 430 -9.55 8.09 0.13
C ALA A 430 -9.86 7.48 -1.25
N VAL A 431 -8.94 7.57 -2.22
CA VAL A 431 -9.13 6.96 -3.56
C VAL A 431 -8.78 5.46 -3.62
N GLY A 432 -8.50 4.83 -2.47
CA GLY A 432 -8.33 3.39 -2.33
C GLY A 432 -6.98 2.84 -2.77
N TRP A 433 -5.92 3.64 -2.65
CA TRP A 433 -4.57 3.30 -3.08
C TRP A 433 -3.67 3.04 -1.86
N ASP A 434 -3.90 1.93 -1.14
CA ASP A 434 -3.05 1.47 -0.03
C ASP A 434 -2.08 0.36 -0.49
N GLU A 435 -0.87 0.35 0.08
CA GLU A 435 0.36 -0.41 -0.27
C GLU A 435 0.30 -1.95 -0.12
N GLY A 436 -0.86 -2.60 -0.29
CA GLY A 436 -1.05 -4.03 0.04
C GLY A 436 -1.50 -4.97 -1.09
N SER A 437 -1.73 -4.47 -2.31
CA SER A 437 -2.23 -5.30 -3.43
C SER A 437 -1.22 -5.40 -4.58
N GLU A 438 -0.03 -5.91 -4.27
CA GLU A 438 0.82 -6.52 -5.30
C GLU A 438 0.53 -8.03 -5.34
N ASN A 439 -0.29 -8.45 -6.31
CA ASN A 439 -0.19 -9.78 -6.87
C ASN A 439 -0.29 -9.72 -8.39
N ILE A 440 0.72 -10.33 -9.01
CA ILE A 440 1.09 -10.28 -10.42
C ILE A 440 0.22 -11.26 -11.21
N GLY A 441 -0.33 -10.87 -12.37
CA GLY A 441 -0.84 -11.85 -13.33
C GLY A 441 -1.78 -11.33 -14.44
N ALA A 442 -1.17 -11.00 -15.58
CA ALA A 442 -1.71 -11.17 -16.94
C ALA A 442 -2.70 -10.14 -17.58
N LEU A 443 -2.24 -9.65 -18.74
CA LEU A 443 -2.95 -9.17 -19.96
C LEU A 443 -3.67 -7.80 -19.88
N ALA A 444 -3.06 -6.65 -20.23
CA ALA A 444 -2.47 -6.17 -21.50
C ALA A 444 -3.48 -5.74 -22.59
N VAL A 445 -3.74 -4.42 -22.71
CA VAL A 445 -3.81 -3.57 -23.93
C VAL A 445 -3.63 -2.08 -23.49
N ALA A 446 -2.42 -1.56 -23.19
CA ALA A 446 -1.50 -0.73 -24.03
C ALA A 446 -1.29 0.69 -23.42
N PRO A 447 -0.13 1.42 -23.51
CA PRO A 447 1.26 1.07 -23.83
C PRO A 447 2.27 1.32 -22.64
N PRO A 448 3.58 1.03 -22.79
CA PRO A 448 4.30 -0.02 -22.06
C PRO A 448 4.65 0.30 -20.58
N VAL A 449 4.22 -0.57 -19.66
CA VAL A 449 4.78 -0.66 -18.30
C VAL A 449 6.13 -1.36 -18.38
N MET A 450 7.18 -0.76 -17.81
CA MET A 450 8.54 -1.31 -17.90
C MET A 450 8.80 -2.39 -16.85
N PRO A 451 9.46 -3.50 -17.23
CA PRO A 451 9.83 -4.58 -16.32
C PRO A 451 10.80 -4.11 -15.23
N LEU A 452 10.66 -4.62 -14.01
CA LEU A 452 11.57 -4.35 -12.88
C LEU A 452 12.83 -5.25 -12.93
N PRO A 453 13.98 -4.82 -12.37
CA PRO A 453 15.19 -5.65 -12.32
C PRO A 453 14.97 -6.90 -11.46
N PRO A 454 15.58 -8.06 -11.80
CA PRO A 454 15.47 -9.27 -11.00
C PRO A 454 16.09 -9.08 -9.60
N ILE A 455 15.39 -9.56 -8.56
CA ILE A 455 15.82 -9.50 -7.16
C ILE A 455 17.00 -10.47 -6.95
N PRO A 456 18.17 -10.02 -6.47
CA PRO A 456 19.30 -10.90 -6.21
C PRO A 456 18.97 -11.88 -5.08
N ARG A 457 19.13 -13.18 -5.31
CA ARG A 457 19.03 -14.21 -4.25
C ARG A 457 20.40 -14.48 -3.66
N GLU A 458 20.43 -14.77 -2.36
CA GLU A 458 21.65 -15.10 -1.64
C GLU A 458 22.27 -16.37 -2.24
N GLY A 459 23.44 -16.23 -2.89
CA GLY A 459 24.19 -17.33 -3.51
C GLY A 459 24.31 -17.31 -5.04
N ASP A 460 23.61 -16.42 -5.75
CA ASP A 460 23.71 -16.37 -7.22
C ASP A 460 25.04 -15.77 -7.70
N LYS A 461 25.82 -16.55 -8.47
CA LYS A 461 26.99 -16.06 -9.20
C LYS A 461 26.53 -14.95 -10.15
N LYS A 462 27.07 -13.73 -10.00
CA LYS A 462 26.86 -12.51 -10.82
C LYS A 462 26.19 -12.77 -12.17
N GLN A 463 24.86 -12.88 -12.18
CA GLN A 463 24.09 -12.98 -13.41
C GLN A 463 24.16 -11.65 -14.15
N VAL A 464 24.47 -11.68 -15.45
CA VAL A 464 24.42 -10.49 -16.30
C VAL A 464 22.95 -10.08 -16.43
N VAL A 465 22.58 -8.98 -15.79
CA VAL A 465 21.21 -8.45 -15.83
C VAL A 465 20.89 -8.05 -17.27
N LYS A 466 19.94 -8.76 -17.90
CA LYS A 466 19.44 -8.40 -19.23
C LYS A 466 18.56 -7.16 -19.11
N ILE A 467 19.01 -6.06 -19.70
CA ILE A 467 18.28 -4.77 -19.72
C ILE A 467 17.22 -4.83 -20.83
N PRO A 468 15.92 -4.69 -20.50
CA PRO A 468 14.84 -4.76 -21.48
C PRO A 468 14.85 -3.56 -22.44
N GLU A 469 14.46 -3.78 -23.69
CA GLU A 469 14.54 -2.76 -24.74
C GLU A 469 13.67 -1.53 -24.46
N ALA A 470 12.51 -1.73 -23.82
CA ALA A 470 11.67 -0.64 -23.34
C ALA A 470 12.44 0.33 -22.40
N VAL A 471 13.31 -0.21 -21.54
CA VAL A 471 14.16 0.59 -20.64
C VAL A 471 15.17 1.39 -21.44
N LEU A 472 15.80 0.78 -22.44
CA LEU A 472 16.74 1.49 -23.33
C LEU A 472 16.05 2.63 -24.09
N ALA A 473 14.76 2.48 -24.44
CA ALA A 473 13.97 3.54 -25.06
C ALA A 473 13.68 4.73 -24.15
N GLY A 474 13.57 4.50 -22.83
CA GLY A 474 13.35 5.55 -21.83
C GLY A 474 14.61 6.30 -21.39
N ILE A 475 15.80 5.81 -21.74
CA ILE A 475 17.06 6.45 -21.36
C ILE A 475 17.48 7.48 -22.41
N LYS A 476 17.54 8.74 -21.96
CA LYS A 476 17.95 9.90 -22.74
C LYS A 476 19.35 10.33 -22.36
N ILE A 477 20.20 10.52 -23.37
CA ILE A 477 21.55 11.04 -23.20
C ILE A 477 21.62 12.46 -23.79
N LYS A 478 22.21 13.40 -23.05
CA LYS A 478 22.41 14.79 -23.50
C LYS A 478 23.76 15.32 -23.03
N LEU A 479 24.38 16.16 -23.85
CA LEU A 479 25.50 17.00 -23.41
C LEU A 479 25.04 18.10 -22.46
N LYS A 480 25.78 18.27 -21.36
CA LYS A 480 25.56 19.26 -20.31
C LYS A 480 26.80 20.11 -20.15
N LYS A 481 26.62 21.44 -20.13
CA LYS A 481 27.68 22.40 -19.87
C LYS A 481 28.21 22.26 -18.44
N VAL A 482 29.54 22.19 -18.31
CA VAL A 482 30.24 22.22 -17.04
C VAL A 482 30.51 23.67 -16.67
N THR A 483 30.06 24.08 -15.49
CA THR A 483 30.19 25.46 -15.00
C THR A 483 31.19 25.61 -13.87
N LYS A 484 31.54 24.52 -13.18
CA LYS A 484 32.47 24.54 -12.04
C LYS A 484 33.70 23.70 -12.34
N PHE A 485 34.87 24.28 -12.09
CA PHE A 485 36.18 23.65 -12.31
C PHE A 485 37.07 23.82 -11.09
N SER A 486 37.80 22.76 -10.75
CA SER A 486 38.87 22.77 -9.76
C SER A 486 40.22 22.70 -10.48
N GLN A 487 41.15 23.58 -10.14
CA GLN A 487 42.48 23.57 -10.75
C GLN A 487 43.29 22.42 -10.18
N VAL A 488 43.77 21.53 -11.05
CA VAL A 488 44.62 20.40 -10.63
C VAL A 488 46.09 20.74 -10.83
N TRP A 489 46.43 21.41 -11.93
CA TRP A 489 47.81 21.75 -12.23
C TRP A 489 47.96 22.99 -13.10
N LYS A 490 49.12 23.64 -13.01
CA LYS A 490 49.55 24.74 -13.88
C LYS A 490 51.06 24.65 -14.14
N SER A 491 51.50 25.05 -15.31
CA SER A 491 52.93 25.03 -15.70
C SER A 491 53.79 26.10 -14.99
N GLN A 492 53.22 26.85 -14.04
CA GLN A 492 53.98 27.86 -13.29
C GLN A 492 55.08 27.20 -12.47
N GLY A 493 56.33 27.58 -12.74
CA GLY A 493 57.51 27.02 -12.08
C GLY A 493 58.09 25.77 -12.75
N SER A 494 57.56 25.32 -13.89
CA SER A 494 58.06 24.14 -14.61
C SER A 494 59.13 24.44 -15.67
N MET A 495 59.57 25.70 -15.79
CA MET A 495 60.48 26.21 -16.85
C MET A 495 60.01 26.01 -18.31
N SER A 496 58.76 25.56 -18.53
CA SER A 496 58.17 25.47 -19.87
C SER A 496 57.99 26.85 -20.51
N ARG A 497 58.23 26.94 -21.81
CA ARG A 497 58.03 28.16 -22.60
C ARG A 497 56.55 28.55 -22.75
N TYR A 498 55.64 27.59 -22.55
CA TYR A 498 54.20 27.80 -22.73
C TYR A 498 53.44 27.74 -21.40
N LYS A 499 52.42 28.60 -21.29
CA LYS A 499 51.51 28.63 -20.13
C LYS A 499 50.39 27.63 -20.34
N GLY A 500 50.29 26.63 -19.48
CA GLY A 500 49.23 25.62 -19.49
C GLY A 500 48.63 25.42 -18.11
N SER A 501 47.35 25.06 -18.07
CA SER A 501 46.67 24.68 -16.83
C SER A 501 45.66 23.57 -17.09
N VAL A 502 45.51 22.69 -16.11
CA VAL A 502 44.67 21.49 -16.15
C VAL A 502 43.64 21.58 -15.04
N TRP A 503 42.38 21.34 -15.40
CA TRP A 503 41.22 21.56 -14.55
C TRP A 503 40.30 20.34 -14.55
N ALA A 504 39.92 19.91 -13.35
CA ALA A 504 38.94 18.87 -13.11
C ALA A 504 37.53 19.49 -13.05
N PRO A 505 36.51 18.97 -13.77
CA PRO A 505 35.14 19.39 -13.57
C PRO A 505 34.65 19.03 -12.16
N VAL A 506 33.92 19.94 -11.51
CA VAL A 506 33.25 19.66 -10.22
C VAL A 506 31.83 19.19 -10.51
N ILE A 507 31.61 17.88 -10.42
CA ILE A 507 30.32 17.24 -10.66
C ILE A 507 29.68 16.90 -9.31
N HIS A 508 28.64 17.63 -8.91
CA HIS A 508 27.87 17.30 -7.72
C HIS A 508 26.96 16.10 -8.03
N SER A 509 27.22 14.97 -7.39
CA SER A 509 26.27 13.85 -7.31
C SER A 509 25.41 14.11 -6.08
N GLY A 510 24.10 14.31 -6.23
CA GLY A 510 23.21 14.50 -5.09
C GLY A 510 23.20 13.27 -4.17
N ALA A 511 22.99 13.47 -2.86
CA ALA A 511 22.95 12.39 -1.87
C ALA A 511 21.69 11.49 -1.95
N PHE A 512 20.72 11.83 -2.80
CA PHE A 512 19.46 11.11 -3.00
C PHE A 512 19.47 10.28 -4.30
N LYS A 513 18.65 9.20 -4.36
CA LYS A 513 18.47 8.40 -5.58
C LYS A 513 17.78 9.25 -6.65
N GLN A 514 18.55 9.72 -7.63
CA GLN A 514 18.08 10.58 -8.71
C GLN A 514 17.73 9.77 -9.97
N ASN A 515 16.80 10.27 -10.77
CA ASN A 515 16.52 9.76 -12.13
C ASN A 515 17.52 10.30 -13.18
N ARG A 516 18.58 11.00 -12.75
CA ARG A 516 19.62 11.57 -13.60
C ARG A 516 21.00 11.22 -13.06
N ALA A 517 21.93 10.94 -13.96
CA ALA A 517 23.34 10.72 -13.67
C ALA A 517 24.20 11.59 -14.59
N VAL A 518 25.11 12.37 -14.01
CA VAL A 518 26.12 13.11 -14.77
C VAL A 518 27.42 12.32 -14.73
N VAL A 519 27.99 12.02 -15.90
CA VAL A 519 29.18 11.18 -16.02
C VAL A 519 30.42 12.04 -16.12
N TYR A 520 31.51 11.58 -15.49
CA TYR A 520 32.83 12.18 -15.56
C TYR A 520 33.63 11.52 -16.69
N LEU A 521 34.14 12.31 -17.65
CA LEU A 521 34.77 11.80 -18.88
C LEU A 521 36.26 12.16 -19.04
N GLY A 522 36.79 13.05 -18.20
CA GLY A 522 38.17 13.51 -18.27
C GLY A 522 38.32 14.96 -17.83
N TYR A 523 39.53 15.49 -17.97
CA TYR A 523 39.89 16.85 -17.58
C TYR A 523 39.83 17.82 -18.76
N TYR A 524 39.91 19.11 -18.44
CA TYR A 524 39.88 20.22 -19.39
C TYR A 524 41.11 21.11 -19.21
N ALA A 525 41.44 21.87 -20.25
CA ALA A 525 42.46 22.90 -20.17
C ALA A 525 41.88 24.30 -20.10
N GLY A 526 42.58 25.16 -19.36
CA GLY A 526 42.37 26.60 -19.35
C GLY A 526 43.23 27.28 -20.42
N HIS A 527 42.88 28.52 -20.75
CA HIS A 527 43.73 29.37 -21.58
C HIS A 527 44.83 29.99 -20.69
N GLY A 528 46.08 29.52 -20.83
CA GLY A 528 47.15 29.91 -19.91
C GLY A 528 46.88 29.37 -18.50
N PHE A 529 46.71 30.26 -17.53
CA PHE A 529 46.34 29.92 -16.13
C PHE A 529 44.89 30.26 -15.79
N ASP A 530 44.13 30.81 -16.74
CA ASP A 530 42.75 31.21 -16.48
C ASP A 530 41.82 30.00 -16.37
N ASN A 531 40.80 30.15 -15.52
CA ASN A 531 39.73 29.17 -15.40
C ASN A 531 39.10 28.92 -16.78
N PRO A 532 38.79 27.66 -17.14
CA PRO A 532 38.19 27.31 -18.41
C PRO A 532 37.04 28.26 -18.79
N ASN A 533 36.14 28.58 -17.87
CA ASN A 533 34.98 29.45 -18.16
C ASN A 533 35.28 30.84 -18.76
N ARG A 534 36.53 31.33 -18.71
CA ARG A 534 36.90 32.68 -19.16
C ARG A 534 37.14 32.84 -20.67
N ASP A 535 37.36 31.75 -21.42
CA ASP A 535 37.74 31.84 -22.85
C ASP A 535 36.57 31.69 -23.84
N SER A 536 35.33 31.90 -23.38
CA SER A 536 34.08 31.81 -24.16
C SER A 536 33.79 30.46 -24.83
N LYS A 537 34.60 29.41 -24.58
CA LYS A 537 34.37 28.05 -25.10
C LYS A 537 33.53 27.23 -24.13
N GLU A 538 32.58 26.46 -24.64
CA GLU A 538 31.75 25.61 -23.79
C GLU A 538 32.43 24.27 -23.52
N ARG A 539 32.55 23.90 -22.25
CA ARG A 539 33.02 22.58 -21.83
C ARG A 539 31.81 21.77 -21.48
N VAL A 540 31.71 20.59 -22.06
CA VAL A 540 30.50 19.77 -21.93
C VAL A 540 30.87 18.38 -21.45
N THR A 541 30.02 17.83 -20.59
CA THR A 541 30.05 16.44 -20.16
C THR A 541 28.72 15.76 -20.47
N MET A 542 28.58 14.46 -20.20
CA MET A 542 27.34 13.72 -20.47
C MET A 542 26.42 13.67 -19.25
N GLU A 543 25.15 14.00 -19.47
CA GLU A 543 24.04 13.74 -18.55
C GLU A 543 23.14 12.65 -19.14
N ILE A 544 22.83 11.66 -18.32
CA ILE A 544 21.96 10.55 -18.65
C ILE A 544 20.74 10.65 -17.75
N THR A 545 19.57 10.72 -18.37
CA THR A 545 18.29 10.84 -17.68
C THR A 545 17.45 9.62 -18.03
N ASP A 546 16.96 8.96 -17.00
CA ASP A 546 15.85 8.03 -17.14
C ASP A 546 14.56 8.85 -17.19
N THR A 547 13.99 8.99 -18.39
CA THR A 547 12.76 9.76 -18.62
C THR A 547 11.50 9.01 -18.20
N THR A 548 11.66 7.75 -17.81
CA THR A 548 10.59 6.84 -17.40
C THR A 548 10.57 6.57 -15.90
N ALA A 549 11.57 7.08 -15.16
CA ALA A 549 11.63 6.98 -13.70
C ALA A 549 10.93 8.17 -13.02
N ASN A 550 10.03 7.86 -12.08
CA ASN A 550 9.33 8.86 -11.28
C ASN A 550 10.29 9.67 -10.39
N TRP A 551 10.04 10.96 -10.27
CA TRP A 551 10.97 11.92 -9.67
C TRP A 551 11.27 11.71 -8.17
N VAL A 552 10.42 10.95 -7.46
CA VAL A 552 10.52 10.70 -6.00
C VAL A 552 11.37 9.46 -5.67
N GLY A 553 11.47 8.47 -6.57
CA GLY A 553 12.14 7.18 -6.28
C GLY A 553 13.53 6.99 -6.90
N GLY A 554 13.90 7.85 -7.85
CA GLY A 554 15.08 7.66 -8.68
C GLY A 554 14.95 6.48 -9.64
N SER A 555 15.94 6.28 -10.50
CA SER A 555 15.92 5.16 -11.45
C SER A 555 16.55 3.90 -10.86
N THR A 556 15.79 2.80 -10.86
CA THR A 556 16.27 1.46 -10.47
C THR A 556 17.14 0.82 -11.56
N TRP A 557 16.95 1.20 -12.82
CA TRP A 557 17.68 0.64 -13.98
C TRP A 557 18.94 1.42 -14.37
N LEU A 558 19.01 2.71 -14.06
CA LEU A 558 20.11 3.59 -14.45
C LEU A 558 21.50 3.08 -14.03
N PRO A 559 21.72 2.49 -12.84
CA PRO A 559 23.01 1.89 -12.48
C PRO A 559 23.42 0.74 -13.42
N HIS A 560 22.47 -0.11 -13.80
CA HIS A 560 22.71 -1.24 -14.72
C HIS A 560 23.02 -0.77 -16.14
N VAL A 561 22.31 0.27 -16.60
CA VAL A 561 22.57 0.91 -17.91
C VAL A 561 23.96 1.53 -17.94
N LEU A 562 24.33 2.27 -16.89
CA LEU A 562 25.66 2.87 -16.78
C LEU A 562 26.74 1.80 -16.80
N ASP A 563 26.61 0.70 -16.06
CA ASP A 563 27.64 -0.33 -16.03
C ASP A 563 27.74 -1.13 -17.33
N ARG A 564 26.67 -1.25 -18.12
CA ARG A 564 26.68 -1.93 -19.42
C ARG A 564 27.25 -1.07 -20.55
N PHE A 565 26.81 0.18 -20.67
CA PHE A 565 27.14 1.04 -21.81
C PHE A 565 28.23 2.06 -21.53
N MET A 566 28.47 2.36 -20.25
CA MET A 566 29.51 3.28 -19.79
C MET A 566 30.29 2.68 -18.60
N PRO A 567 30.96 1.53 -18.80
CA PRO A 567 31.66 0.86 -17.73
C PRO A 567 32.83 1.71 -17.22
N ARG A 568 33.28 1.41 -16.00
CA ARG A 568 34.49 2.00 -15.44
C ARG A 568 35.73 1.50 -16.19
N PRO A 569 36.82 2.30 -16.29
CA PRO A 569 38.08 1.82 -16.81
C PRO A 569 38.59 0.64 -15.97
N ALA A 570 39.32 -0.28 -16.60
CA ALA A 570 39.90 -1.42 -15.88
C ALA A 570 41.02 -0.99 -14.92
N ARG A 571 41.77 0.04 -15.31
CA ARG A 571 42.87 0.67 -14.56
C ARG A 571 43.27 1.97 -15.23
N PHE A 572 44.18 2.71 -14.62
CA PHE A 572 44.86 3.84 -15.21
C PHE A 572 46.33 3.51 -15.50
N ARG A 573 46.81 3.95 -16.66
CA ARG A 573 48.21 3.83 -17.09
C ARG A 573 48.87 5.19 -16.98
N LEU A 574 49.97 5.29 -16.22
CA LEU A 574 50.76 6.51 -16.17
C LEU A 574 51.45 6.74 -17.52
N ILE A 575 51.17 7.88 -18.16
CA ILE A 575 51.76 8.27 -19.45
C ILE A 575 53.01 9.12 -19.21
N TRP A 576 52.88 10.11 -18.35
CA TRP A 576 53.89 11.12 -18.14
C TRP A 576 53.79 11.66 -16.72
N SER A 577 54.90 12.16 -16.20
CA SER A 577 54.93 12.84 -14.92
C SER A 577 56.04 13.88 -14.90
N ILE A 578 55.74 15.04 -14.32
CA ILE A 578 56.73 16.04 -13.97
C ILE A 578 56.79 16.16 -12.46
N THR A 579 57.95 15.82 -11.90
CA THR A 579 58.23 15.92 -10.46
C THR A 579 59.22 17.04 -10.15
N SER A 580 59.85 17.59 -11.19
CA SER A 580 60.80 18.69 -11.10
C SER A 580 60.06 20.04 -11.13
N GLY A 581 60.06 20.75 -10.00
CA GLY A 581 59.40 22.04 -9.82
C GLY A 581 58.50 22.08 -8.58
N SER A 582 57.83 23.20 -8.34
CA SER A 582 56.95 23.38 -7.17
C SER A 582 55.57 22.72 -7.29
N ASN A 583 55.21 22.20 -8.48
CA ASN A 583 53.91 21.62 -8.78
C ASN A 583 54.06 20.24 -9.45
N PRO A 584 54.16 19.14 -8.68
CA PRO A 584 54.24 17.80 -9.24
C PRO A 584 52.93 17.42 -9.96
N PHE A 585 53.05 16.69 -11.05
CA PHE A 585 51.90 16.26 -11.85
C PHE A 585 52.15 14.91 -12.50
N TYR A 586 51.12 14.07 -12.47
CA TYR A 586 51.11 12.72 -13.01
C TYR A 586 49.91 12.61 -13.94
N ALA A 587 50.19 12.31 -15.21
CA ALA A 587 49.22 12.20 -16.29
C ALA A 587 48.84 10.74 -16.52
N TRP A 588 47.55 10.44 -16.43
CA TRP A 588 47.02 9.08 -16.47
C TRP A 588 46.06 8.86 -17.63
N GLU A 589 46.31 7.77 -18.37
CA GLU A 589 45.45 7.23 -19.40
C GLU A 589 44.47 6.23 -18.78
N PRO A 590 43.15 6.46 -18.83
CA PRO A 590 42.19 5.41 -18.56
C PRO A 590 42.31 4.28 -19.58
N VAL A 591 42.51 3.05 -19.11
CA VAL A 591 42.51 1.85 -19.95
C VAL A 591 41.07 1.31 -20.02
N PRO A 592 40.42 1.30 -21.20
CA PRO A 592 39.08 0.76 -21.35
C PRO A 592 39.03 -0.74 -20.96
N PRO A 593 37.90 -1.23 -20.45
CA PRO A 593 37.78 -2.63 -20.02
C PRO A 593 37.80 -3.64 -21.17
N SER A 594 37.46 -3.22 -22.39
CA SER A 594 37.56 -4.03 -23.62
C SER A 594 37.58 -3.11 -24.86
N ASP A 595 37.88 -3.69 -26.03
CA ASP A 595 37.97 -2.97 -27.31
C ASP A 595 36.64 -2.36 -27.80
N ASN A 596 35.53 -2.74 -27.16
CA ASN A 596 34.19 -2.19 -27.41
C ASN A 596 33.96 -0.83 -26.74
N PHE A 597 34.89 -0.38 -25.88
CA PHE A 597 34.81 0.88 -25.16
C PHE A 597 36.02 1.74 -25.44
N VAL A 598 35.81 3.05 -25.40
CA VAL A 598 36.85 4.06 -25.57
C VAL A 598 36.86 5.01 -24.38
N ALA A 599 38.00 5.61 -24.10
CA ALA A 599 38.09 6.74 -23.19
C ALA A 599 38.16 8.05 -23.99
N MET A 600 37.40 9.05 -23.57
CA MET A 600 37.26 10.32 -24.30
C MET A 600 38.27 11.39 -23.87
N GLY A 601 38.88 11.23 -22.69
CA GLY A 601 39.82 12.17 -22.13
C GLY A 601 40.68 11.51 -21.07
N HIS A 602 41.80 12.15 -20.74
CA HIS A 602 42.72 11.70 -19.71
C HIS A 602 42.48 12.45 -18.40
N ILE A 603 43.11 11.97 -17.34
CA ILE A 603 43.05 12.59 -16.02
C ILE A 603 44.45 12.83 -15.47
N GLY A 604 44.56 13.77 -14.53
CA GLY A 604 45.81 14.11 -13.87
C GLY A 604 45.69 14.11 -12.36
N THR A 605 46.78 13.79 -11.68
CA THR A 605 46.90 13.87 -10.22
C THR A 605 48.15 14.64 -9.84
N THR A 606 48.16 15.17 -8.62
CA THR A 606 49.34 15.81 -8.01
C THR A 606 50.23 14.81 -7.27
N THR A 607 49.75 13.59 -7.06
CA THR A 607 50.46 12.48 -6.42
C THR A 607 50.65 11.32 -7.41
N ASP A 608 51.63 10.47 -7.13
CA ASP A 608 51.93 9.25 -7.89
C ASP A 608 50.89 8.13 -7.71
N LYS A 609 49.91 8.35 -6.83
CA LYS A 609 48.83 7.41 -6.57
C LYS A 609 47.88 7.31 -7.75
N GLU A 610 47.65 6.08 -8.21
CA GLU A 610 46.69 5.78 -9.26
C GLU A 610 45.28 6.29 -8.88
N PRO A 611 44.58 6.97 -9.79
CA PRO A 611 43.20 7.43 -9.57
C PRO A 611 42.21 6.28 -9.35
N ASP A 612 41.15 6.51 -8.57
CA ASP A 612 40.08 5.52 -8.40
C ASP A 612 39.33 5.30 -9.73
N VAL A 613 39.20 4.05 -10.17
CA VAL A 613 38.40 3.65 -11.34
C VAL A 613 36.94 4.06 -11.26
N LYS A 614 36.41 4.37 -10.07
CA LYS A 614 35.07 4.94 -9.89
C LYS A 614 34.94 6.39 -10.33
N LEU A 615 36.06 7.11 -10.48
CA LEU A 615 36.08 8.54 -10.79
C LEU A 615 35.49 8.83 -12.17
N MET A 616 35.78 7.99 -13.17
CA MET A 616 35.36 8.22 -14.55
C MET A 616 34.77 6.97 -15.20
N ARG A 617 34.08 7.15 -16.32
CA ARG A 617 33.53 6.05 -17.12
C ARG A 617 34.02 6.13 -18.56
N CYS A 618 34.18 4.96 -19.18
CA CYS A 618 34.43 4.80 -20.60
C CYS A 618 33.09 4.88 -21.38
N ILE A 619 33.16 5.08 -22.69
CA ILE A 619 31.97 5.19 -23.56
C ILE A 619 31.99 4.07 -24.59
N CYS A 620 30.80 3.56 -24.94
CA CYS A 620 30.66 2.58 -26.02
C CYS A 620 31.21 3.13 -27.35
N LYS A 621 32.09 2.36 -28.00
CA LYS A 621 32.75 2.72 -29.26
C LYS A 621 31.75 3.03 -30.40
N HIS A 622 30.54 2.49 -30.33
CA HIS A 622 29.49 2.75 -31.33
C HIS A 622 28.95 4.19 -31.29
N TRP A 623 29.01 4.86 -30.14
CA TRP A 623 28.52 6.23 -29.97
C TRP A 623 29.51 7.29 -30.49
N VAL A 624 30.72 6.87 -30.81
CA VAL A 624 31.81 7.75 -31.21
C VAL A 624 32.28 7.46 -32.63
N LYS A 625 32.88 8.46 -33.24
CA LYS A 625 33.64 8.36 -34.49
C LYS A 625 35.01 8.97 -34.27
N GLU A 626 35.95 8.71 -35.18
CA GLU A 626 37.29 9.31 -35.09
C GLU A 626 37.18 10.83 -35.15
N SER A 627 37.82 11.49 -34.19
CA SER A 627 37.85 12.95 -34.09
C SER A 627 38.93 13.48 -35.02
N THR A 628 38.58 14.49 -35.83
CA THR A 628 39.56 15.27 -36.58
C THR A 628 40.06 16.47 -35.78
N LEU A 629 39.44 16.77 -34.63
CA LEU A 629 39.82 17.89 -33.79
C LEU A 629 40.89 17.46 -32.80
N VAL A 630 42.15 17.63 -33.21
CA VAL A 630 43.32 17.42 -32.37
C VAL A 630 44.13 18.70 -32.37
N LYS A 631 44.20 19.38 -31.22
CA LYS A 631 44.88 20.67 -31.11
C LYS A 631 45.83 20.68 -29.91
N SER A 632 47.11 20.97 -30.16
CA SER A 632 48.09 21.16 -29.10
C SER A 632 47.77 22.43 -28.31
N ILE A 633 47.87 22.34 -27.00
CA ILE A 633 47.62 23.46 -26.08
C ILE A 633 48.83 23.76 -25.19
N TRP A 634 49.69 22.77 -24.98
CA TRP A 634 50.89 22.92 -24.17
C TRP A 634 51.86 21.81 -24.53
N ASP A 635 53.15 22.12 -24.51
CA ASP A 635 54.23 21.16 -24.54
C ASP A 635 55.27 21.51 -23.47
N ASP A 636 56.09 20.54 -23.12
CA ASP A 636 57.12 20.70 -22.11
C ASP A 636 58.41 21.33 -22.66
N SER A 637 58.41 21.95 -23.85
CA SER A 637 59.60 22.61 -24.41
C SER A 637 60.20 23.62 -23.44
N GLY A 638 61.47 23.41 -23.07
CA GLY A 638 62.21 24.23 -22.10
C GLY A 638 62.20 23.69 -20.66
N SER A 639 61.38 22.67 -20.38
CA SER A 639 61.40 21.91 -19.12
C SER A 639 62.39 20.75 -19.29
N GLY A 640 63.30 20.54 -18.34
CA GLY A 640 64.16 19.35 -18.36
C GLY A 640 63.37 18.10 -17.98
N GLY A 641 63.36 17.06 -18.81
CA GLY A 641 62.60 15.83 -18.51
C GLY A 641 62.28 14.97 -19.74
N ARG A 642 61.37 14.00 -19.57
CA ARG A 642 60.80 13.24 -20.70
C ARG A 642 59.79 14.12 -21.42
N GLU A 643 59.96 14.26 -22.73
CA GLU A 643 59.08 15.10 -23.55
C GLU A 643 57.60 14.70 -23.44
N ALA A 644 56.72 15.69 -23.32
CA ALA A 644 55.28 15.51 -23.34
C ALA A 644 54.52 16.76 -23.75
N SER A 645 53.31 16.52 -24.22
CA SER A 645 52.39 17.55 -24.65
C SER A 645 50.97 17.25 -24.22
N ILE A 646 50.19 18.32 -24.03
CA ILE A 646 48.76 18.26 -23.75
C ILE A 646 48.03 18.69 -25.02
N TRP A 647 47.06 17.88 -25.41
CA TRP A 647 46.24 18.08 -26.59
C TRP A 647 44.77 18.11 -26.22
N ILE A 648 43.98 18.89 -26.94
CA ILE A 648 42.53 18.74 -26.96
C ILE A 648 42.20 17.64 -27.96
N PHE A 649 41.46 16.62 -27.51
CA PHE A 649 41.16 15.42 -28.29
C PHE A 649 39.84 15.47 -29.07
N ASN A 650 38.91 16.33 -28.66
CA ASN A 650 37.57 16.36 -29.24
C ASN A 650 36.85 17.70 -29.03
N PRO A 651 35.72 17.92 -29.74
CA PRO A 651 34.91 19.13 -29.58
C PRO A 651 34.30 19.34 -28.19
N MET A 652 34.34 18.31 -27.31
CA MET A 652 33.96 18.48 -25.90
C MET A 652 35.04 19.20 -25.10
N HIS A 653 36.20 19.49 -25.70
CA HIS A 653 37.38 20.09 -25.08
C HIS A 653 38.05 19.21 -24.00
N LEU A 654 37.84 17.90 -24.06
CA LEU A 654 38.55 16.96 -23.21
C LEU A 654 40.02 16.89 -23.63
N ILE A 655 40.90 16.86 -22.64
CA ILE A 655 42.34 16.83 -22.88
C ILE A 655 42.88 15.40 -22.86
N GLY A 656 43.98 15.22 -23.57
CA GLY A 656 44.84 14.06 -23.44
C GLY A 656 46.30 14.45 -23.34
N PHE A 657 47.06 13.55 -22.74
CA PHE A 657 48.49 13.67 -22.53
C PHE A 657 49.18 12.72 -23.51
N VAL A 658 50.19 13.23 -24.22
CA VAL A 658 50.93 12.49 -25.24
C VAL A 658 52.42 12.57 -24.90
N PRO A 659 53.16 11.45 -24.92
CA PRO A 659 54.61 11.48 -24.82
C PRO A 659 55.20 12.03 -26.12
N GLY A 660 56.10 13.01 -26.01
CA GLY A 660 56.63 13.79 -27.14
C GLY A 660 55.80 15.02 -27.49
N HIS A 661 56.23 15.75 -28.53
CA HIS A 661 55.54 16.95 -29.04
C HIS A 661 54.72 16.69 -30.31
N ASP A 662 54.82 15.49 -30.86
CA ASP A 662 54.04 15.08 -32.02
C ASP A 662 52.57 14.86 -31.65
N PRO A 663 51.65 15.02 -32.61
CA PRO A 663 50.23 14.71 -32.40
C PRO A 663 50.03 13.26 -31.93
N PRO A 664 48.98 12.99 -31.13
CA PRO A 664 48.68 11.66 -30.63
C PRO A 664 48.64 10.62 -31.75
N ARG A 665 49.47 9.57 -31.64
CA ARG A 665 49.44 8.42 -32.56
C ARG A 665 48.19 7.56 -32.37
N GLN A 666 47.57 7.63 -31.20
CA GLN A 666 46.32 6.95 -30.93
C GLN A 666 45.15 7.72 -31.53
N LYS A 667 44.16 6.98 -32.01
CA LYS A 667 42.92 7.55 -32.54
C LYS A 667 42.16 8.25 -31.42
N THR A 668 41.86 9.54 -31.62
CA THR A 668 40.97 10.30 -30.75
C THR A 668 39.53 10.15 -31.22
N PHE A 669 38.58 10.35 -30.32
CA PHE A 669 37.17 10.07 -30.57
C PHE A 669 36.28 11.26 -30.23
N GLU A 670 35.29 11.52 -31.07
CA GLU A 670 34.21 12.48 -30.83
C GLU A 670 32.85 11.80 -30.89
N LEU A 671 31.87 12.34 -30.16
CA LEU A 671 30.50 11.80 -30.16
C LEU A 671 29.84 12.03 -31.53
N LYS A 672 29.14 11.00 -32.02
CA LYS A 672 28.35 11.10 -33.26
C LYS A 672 27.14 12.04 -33.11
N SER A 673 26.56 12.11 -31.91
CA SER A 673 25.40 12.95 -31.60
C SER A 673 25.52 13.59 -30.23
N GLN A 674 25.02 14.82 -30.10
CA GLN A 674 24.98 15.57 -28.84
C GLN A 674 23.77 15.22 -27.96
N ARG A 675 22.76 14.56 -28.54
CA ARG A 675 21.54 14.12 -27.87
C ARG A 675 20.91 12.94 -28.62
N PHE A 676 20.66 11.84 -27.91
CA PHE A 676 20.04 10.65 -28.48
C PHE A 676 19.37 9.80 -27.40
N PHE A 677 18.52 8.86 -27.81
CA PHE A 677 17.93 7.86 -26.92
C PHE A 677 18.64 6.51 -27.10
N LEU A 678 18.73 5.73 -26.03
CA LEU A 678 19.51 4.49 -26.03
C LEU A 678 18.89 3.37 -26.87
N ARG A 679 17.58 3.42 -27.17
CA ARG A 679 16.92 2.49 -28.13
C ARG A 679 17.55 2.48 -29.51
N GLU A 680 18.17 3.58 -29.94
CA GLU A 680 18.83 3.68 -31.25
C GLU A 680 20.09 2.79 -31.31
N PHE A 681 20.44 2.13 -30.20
CA PHE A 681 21.64 1.33 -30.01
C PHE A 681 21.38 0.00 -29.27
N SER A 682 20.13 -0.52 -29.29
CA SER A 682 19.72 -1.75 -28.57
C SER A 682 20.38 -3.03 -29.08
N ASP A 683 20.80 -3.07 -30.35
CA ASP A 683 21.39 -4.24 -31.03
C ASP A 683 22.87 -4.49 -30.69
N ILE A 684 23.50 -3.67 -29.85
CA ILE A 684 24.93 -3.82 -29.54
C ILE A 684 25.12 -5.04 -28.63
N LYS A 685 25.69 -6.12 -29.19
CA LYS A 685 26.23 -7.26 -28.46
C LYS A 685 27.42 -6.82 -27.59
N THR A 686 27.14 -6.27 -26.41
CA THR A 686 28.13 -6.03 -25.36
C THR A 686 28.33 -7.35 -24.61
N ASP A 687 29.13 -8.26 -25.15
CA ASP A 687 29.39 -9.54 -24.48
C ASP A 687 29.99 -9.31 -23.08
N GLY A 688 29.25 -9.74 -22.06
CA GLY A 688 29.68 -10.06 -20.69
C GLY A 688 30.80 -9.22 -20.05
N VAL A 689 30.66 -7.90 -19.95
CA VAL A 689 31.59 -7.10 -19.13
C VAL A 689 31.35 -7.41 -17.65
N VAL A 690 32.20 -8.26 -17.08
CA VAL A 690 32.24 -8.51 -15.63
C VAL A 690 32.84 -7.25 -14.95
N PRO A 691 32.21 -6.70 -13.89
CA PRO A 691 32.75 -5.55 -13.17
C PRO A 691 34.17 -5.84 -12.69
N ALA A 692 35.13 -4.97 -13.03
CA ALA A 692 36.51 -5.09 -12.60
C ALA A 692 36.58 -5.27 -11.08
N SER A 693 37.08 -6.43 -10.64
CA SER A 693 37.33 -6.70 -9.24
C SER A 693 38.39 -5.73 -8.73
N SER A 694 38.14 -5.08 -7.60
CA SER A 694 39.22 -4.65 -6.72
C SER A 694 39.98 -5.91 -6.31
N ARG A 695 41.06 -6.23 -7.03
CA ARG A 695 42.07 -7.17 -6.55
C ARG A 695 42.64 -6.56 -5.28
N ASN A 696 42.15 -7.03 -4.13
CA ASN A 696 42.95 -6.97 -2.91
C ASN A 696 44.27 -7.66 -3.24
N ARG A 697 45.34 -6.87 -3.19
CA ARG A 697 46.71 -7.36 -3.25
C ARG A 697 46.89 -8.43 -2.18
N ARG A 698 47.40 -9.59 -2.59
CA ARG A 698 48.46 -10.25 -1.82
C ARG A 698 49.74 -9.51 -2.07
#